data_AF-A0A8J7IQE1-F1
#
_entry.id   AF-A0A8J7IQE1-F1
#
_cell.length_a   1.000
_cell.length_b   1.000
_cell.length_c   1.000
_cell.angle_alpha   90.00
_cell.angle_beta   90.00
_cell.angle_gamma   90.00
#
_symmetry.space_group_name_H-M   'P 1'
#
loop_
_entity.id
_entity.type
_entity.pdbx_description
1 polymer ?
#
loop_
_entity_poly.entity_id
_entity_poly.type
_entity_poly.pdbx_seq_one_letter_code
_entity_poly.pdbx_strand_id
1 'polypeptide(L)'
;MENVENPLGVFMVNRFGDRYLYAVNRSAFNSVGSESLYQSLFGDSLFLEYQLYVVVGTDSGVFPQYLAKKGIPIGTRYLFVELPEVLATITAGGALVGLPEEIVVTTVDRWEEEAAQLQFEEYVLLDAVRLQNSVASSDAYLPDYQVISWDLGLELNKRLHMIQASINCKLFIIRQVQNVADNKIGFAQTLAGAFAGRTAIVLAGGPSLLEALPWVRENRDRVVIIAVSRISKILLAHGIVPHIVATVDPQRISFEVSRELLRFPGGSDGPLLVNSHHASQLLVSQWHGRSVYTSSLFPWKTPLNADTLLYTGPTVGNFALSIAMNLGCSEIILAGIDLCFTPQGQTHAAGSNEDKVGPDLSRVSKRIETYGGWHADTNPGYAEALRALTVQARLAQAHGHKLYNCAKSAAKVPLIDFVAIDDFVVAPAEETPAALINRMVPEPTSQNRLSHYRLVQKELSRARRSFQEILNLSREALQCADGLFGTNGRERDFRHKIRMDKIERRLDQRYAEFTLLVKQFGLKKFLRILKAPTEPADWTDEQIETATRDYYESYIEGTETLIKLMDETLDRVAARIEEDKSHPKFDLVFTQWEKDEQPGRLRILRQKHPEVDAVMSGEERDRARELENAFEMMMTEERTEQVITLEQIHDVRHTRSKAQLLFGRKKLDDLQNMAEGLAKHPDPEKARPYLNFIRGLIAELRENPTEAMDNYQPLLEEGSPLTEDALLQIASLSLNAGDVDNAILALDCLSGISPAYLPPYGDLLKAIGRFEDAFNCYNRYLGMVPDDPSAMMRLAMFCQEAGITDGARELFQRILAKDPQNSAAQRFLDELNLSAPINT
;
A
#
# COMPACT_ATOMS: atom_id res chain seq x y z
N MET A 1 -22.98 15.06 -38.71
CA MET A 1 -22.85 14.05 -37.64
C MET A 1 -21.50 13.41 -37.85
N GLU A 2 -20.66 13.51 -36.83
CA GLU A 2 -19.24 13.17 -36.84
C GLU A 2 -19.02 11.71 -37.28
N ASN A 3 -18.20 11.51 -38.31
CA ASN A 3 -17.53 10.24 -38.52
C ASN A 3 -16.59 10.06 -37.32
N VAL A 4 -16.90 9.08 -36.46
CA VAL A 4 -15.99 8.71 -35.37
C VAL A 4 -14.75 8.09 -36.02
N GLU A 5 -13.70 8.90 -36.20
CA GLU A 5 -12.34 8.40 -36.37
C GLU A 5 -12.09 7.43 -35.21
N ASN A 6 -11.66 6.20 -35.49
CA ASN A 6 -11.21 5.30 -34.42
C ASN A 6 -9.90 5.87 -33.85
N PRO A 7 -9.92 6.50 -32.66
CA PRO A 7 -8.76 7.22 -32.14
C PRO A 7 -7.62 6.27 -31.75
N LEU A 8 -7.90 4.97 -31.62
CA LEU A 8 -6.94 3.93 -31.25
C LEU A 8 -6.19 3.33 -32.46
N GLY A 9 -6.59 3.68 -33.68
CA GLY A 9 -6.03 3.13 -34.91
C GLY A 9 -6.42 1.67 -35.17
N VAL A 10 -5.72 1.01 -36.10
CA VAL A 10 -5.97 -0.39 -36.46
C VAL A 10 -4.96 -1.34 -35.81
N PHE A 11 -5.31 -2.62 -35.76
CA PHE A 11 -4.41 -3.66 -35.27
C PHE A 11 -3.17 -3.80 -36.16
N MET A 12 -2.00 -3.77 -35.54
CA MET A 12 -0.72 -4.12 -36.15
C MET A 12 -0.37 -5.56 -35.81
N VAL A 13 0.38 -6.21 -36.71
CA VAL A 13 0.99 -7.51 -36.45
C VAL A 13 2.51 -7.34 -36.54
N ASN A 14 3.22 -7.63 -35.46
CA ASN A 14 4.69 -7.56 -35.48
C ASN A 14 5.31 -8.81 -36.12
N ARG A 15 6.64 -8.81 -36.23
CA ARG A 15 7.43 -9.94 -36.75
C ARG A 15 7.31 -11.25 -35.95
N PHE A 16 6.79 -11.19 -34.73
CA PHE A 16 6.59 -12.34 -33.84
C PHE A 16 5.15 -12.89 -33.90
N GLY A 17 4.26 -12.24 -34.65
CA GLY A 17 2.86 -12.63 -34.78
C GLY A 17 1.94 -12.03 -33.72
N ASP A 18 2.44 -11.12 -32.87
CA ASP A 18 1.60 -10.43 -31.89
C ASP A 18 0.71 -9.42 -32.60
N ARG A 19 -0.61 -9.53 -32.39
CA ARG A 19 -1.63 -8.63 -32.95
C ARG A 19 -2.11 -7.65 -31.89
N TYR A 20 -1.77 -6.37 -32.01
CA TYR A 20 -2.04 -5.36 -30.97
C TYR A 20 -2.38 -3.97 -31.55
N LEU A 21 -2.94 -3.08 -30.74
CA LEU A 21 -3.22 -1.68 -31.10
C LEU A 21 -2.01 -0.82 -30.78
N TYR A 22 -1.49 -0.11 -31.78
CA TYR A 22 -0.30 0.72 -31.59
C TYR A 22 -0.53 1.86 -30.58
N ALA A 23 -1.70 2.49 -30.61
CA ALA A 23 -2.04 3.56 -29.66
C ALA A 23 -1.99 3.10 -28.19
N VAL A 24 -2.17 1.79 -27.95
CA VAL A 24 -2.21 1.17 -26.62
C VAL A 24 -0.81 0.70 -26.19
N ASN A 25 -0.11 -0.06 -27.04
CA ASN A 25 1.13 -0.76 -26.66
C ASN A 25 2.41 -0.23 -27.33
N ARG A 26 2.31 0.73 -28.26
CA ARG A 26 3.42 1.28 -29.05
C ARG A 26 4.33 0.19 -29.61
N SER A 27 5.65 0.31 -29.45
CA SER A 27 6.65 -0.64 -29.95
C SER A 27 7.01 -1.73 -28.94
N ALA A 28 6.29 -1.86 -27.82
CA ALA A 28 6.68 -2.71 -26.70
C ALA A 28 6.99 -4.16 -27.09
N PHE A 29 6.24 -4.72 -28.06
CA PHE A 29 6.42 -6.10 -28.51
C PHE A 29 7.40 -6.27 -29.68
N ASN A 30 7.89 -5.20 -30.30
CA ASN A 30 8.61 -5.27 -31.57
C ASN A 30 10.05 -5.82 -31.45
N SER A 31 10.66 -5.70 -30.28
CA SER A 31 12.04 -6.13 -30.05
C SER A 31 12.15 -7.62 -29.72
N VAL A 32 11.31 -8.13 -28.82
CA VAL A 32 11.44 -9.49 -28.24
C VAL A 32 10.15 -10.36 -28.33
N GLY A 33 9.02 -9.79 -28.76
CA GLY A 33 7.72 -10.47 -28.78
C GLY A 33 7.01 -10.46 -27.41
N SER A 34 5.68 -10.59 -27.42
CA SER A 34 4.87 -10.53 -26.20
C SER A 34 5.17 -11.67 -25.21
N GLU A 35 5.33 -12.90 -25.69
CA GLU A 35 5.59 -14.06 -24.82
C GLU A 35 6.90 -13.91 -24.03
N SER A 36 8.00 -13.55 -24.70
CA SER A 36 9.30 -13.32 -24.06
C SER A 36 9.24 -12.13 -23.10
N LEU A 37 8.51 -11.08 -23.47
CA LEU A 37 8.35 -9.89 -22.64
C LEU A 37 7.59 -10.21 -21.35
N TYR A 38 6.46 -10.91 -21.44
CA TYR A 38 5.70 -11.32 -20.26
C TYR A 38 6.49 -12.28 -19.37
N GLN A 39 7.23 -13.23 -19.96
CA GLN A 39 8.13 -14.10 -19.19
C GLN A 39 9.21 -13.30 -18.46
N SER A 40 9.75 -12.24 -19.07
CA SER A 40 10.75 -11.38 -18.45
C SER A 40 10.18 -10.47 -17.37
N LEU A 41 8.97 -9.94 -17.57
CA LEU A 41 8.34 -8.98 -16.66
C LEU A 41 7.69 -9.65 -15.45
N PHE A 42 7.04 -10.79 -15.67
CA PHE A 42 6.21 -11.44 -14.66
C PHE A 42 6.74 -12.83 -14.27
N GLY A 43 7.46 -13.52 -15.17
CA GLY A 43 7.95 -14.88 -14.91
C GLY A 43 6.83 -15.83 -14.49
N ASP A 44 7.11 -16.67 -13.49
CA ASP A 44 6.14 -17.63 -12.95
C ASP A 44 5.18 -16.99 -11.93
N SER A 45 5.34 -15.70 -11.62
CA SER A 45 4.57 -15.03 -10.56
C SER A 45 3.08 -14.93 -10.87
N LEU A 46 2.69 -15.02 -12.14
CA LEU A 46 1.28 -15.04 -12.57
C LEU A 46 0.65 -16.43 -12.46
N PHE A 47 1.46 -17.50 -12.38
CA PHE A 47 0.99 -18.88 -12.47
C PHE A 47 0.94 -19.60 -11.12
N LEU A 48 0.88 -18.84 -10.02
CA LEU A 48 0.67 -19.40 -8.69
C LEU A 48 -0.76 -19.90 -8.52
N GLU A 49 -0.93 -21.05 -7.88
CA GLU A 49 -2.25 -21.62 -7.57
C GLU A 49 -3.04 -20.75 -6.57
N TYR A 50 -4.36 -20.82 -6.67
CA TYR A 50 -5.31 -20.18 -5.77
C TYR A 50 -5.15 -18.66 -5.63
N GLN A 51 -4.85 -17.95 -6.72
CA GLN A 51 -4.77 -16.49 -6.74
C GLN A 51 -5.95 -15.85 -7.49
N LEU A 52 -6.29 -14.62 -7.12
CA LEU A 52 -7.10 -13.71 -7.93
C LEU A 52 -6.23 -12.53 -8.37
N TYR A 53 -5.90 -12.50 -9.67
CA TYR A 53 -5.19 -11.37 -10.25
C TYR A 53 -6.20 -10.34 -10.75
N VAL A 54 -6.09 -9.11 -10.26
CA VAL A 54 -6.76 -7.94 -10.82
C VAL A 54 -5.74 -7.24 -11.71
N VAL A 55 -5.96 -7.25 -13.01
CA VAL A 55 -5.01 -6.74 -14.01
C VAL A 55 -5.57 -5.48 -14.67
N VAL A 56 -4.84 -4.37 -14.61
CA VAL A 56 -5.21 -3.14 -15.32
C VAL A 56 -4.63 -3.21 -16.73
N GLY A 57 -5.52 -3.17 -17.73
CA GLY A 57 -5.18 -3.27 -19.15
C GLY A 57 -5.00 -4.70 -19.66
N THR A 58 -5.36 -4.92 -20.92
CA THR A 58 -5.31 -6.23 -21.59
C THR A 58 -4.16 -6.37 -22.59
N ASP A 59 -3.38 -5.31 -22.79
CA ASP A 59 -2.39 -5.19 -23.85
C ASP A 59 -2.97 -5.50 -25.22
N SER A 60 -4.06 -4.81 -25.57
CA SER A 60 -4.82 -5.00 -26.81
C SER A 60 -5.39 -6.42 -26.97
N GLY A 61 -5.67 -7.10 -25.86
CA GLY A 61 -6.14 -8.49 -25.82
C GLY A 61 -5.04 -9.55 -25.90
N VAL A 62 -3.77 -9.17 -26.06
CA VAL A 62 -2.64 -10.11 -26.16
C VAL A 62 -2.39 -10.81 -24.82
N PHE A 63 -2.53 -10.09 -23.70
CA PHE A 63 -2.19 -10.63 -22.39
C PHE A 63 -3.18 -11.71 -21.88
N PRO A 64 -4.52 -11.53 -21.98
CA PRO A 64 -5.48 -12.61 -21.69
C PRO A 64 -5.23 -13.89 -22.53
N GLN A 65 -4.93 -13.73 -23.82
CA GLN A 65 -4.67 -14.86 -24.72
C GLN A 65 -3.38 -15.62 -24.37
N TYR A 66 -2.35 -14.89 -23.95
CA TYR A 66 -1.11 -15.50 -23.45
C TYR A 66 -1.38 -16.41 -22.25
N LEU A 67 -2.18 -15.96 -21.27
CA LEU A 67 -2.54 -16.74 -20.09
C LEU A 67 -3.36 -17.99 -20.47
N ALA A 68 -4.36 -17.82 -21.34
CA ALA A 68 -5.18 -18.94 -21.83
C ALA A 68 -4.33 -20.01 -22.52
N LYS A 69 -3.33 -19.61 -23.33
CA LYS A 69 -2.42 -20.53 -24.04
C LYS A 69 -1.47 -21.27 -23.10
N LYS A 70 -0.96 -20.60 -22.06
CA LYS A 70 -0.05 -21.20 -21.07
C LYS A 70 -0.75 -22.15 -20.10
N GLY A 71 -2.04 -21.93 -19.86
CA GLY A 71 -2.86 -22.72 -18.96
C GLY A 71 -3.09 -22.03 -17.63
N ILE A 72 -4.28 -22.24 -17.07
CA ILE A 72 -4.72 -21.59 -15.83
C ILE A 72 -4.41 -22.52 -14.64
N PRO A 73 -3.62 -22.06 -13.66
CA PRO A 73 -3.34 -22.87 -12.47
C PRO A 73 -4.61 -23.13 -11.67
N ILE A 74 -4.63 -24.24 -10.94
CA ILE A 74 -5.80 -24.68 -10.17
C ILE A 74 -6.28 -23.57 -9.22
N GLY A 75 -7.58 -23.27 -9.28
CA GLY A 75 -8.23 -22.28 -8.44
C GLY A 75 -7.73 -20.84 -8.65
N THR A 76 -7.11 -20.54 -9.79
CA THR A 76 -6.64 -19.19 -10.11
C THR A 76 -7.63 -18.50 -11.04
N ARG A 77 -7.88 -17.21 -10.81
CA ARG A 77 -8.77 -16.37 -11.62
C ARG A 77 -8.09 -15.07 -12.01
N TYR A 78 -8.43 -14.53 -13.17
CA TYR A 78 -7.91 -13.27 -13.68
C TYR A 78 -9.06 -12.34 -14.03
N LEU A 79 -9.07 -11.15 -13.42
CA LEU A 79 -9.98 -10.06 -13.71
C LEU A 79 -9.21 -8.94 -14.40
N PHE A 80 -9.38 -8.80 -15.70
CA PHE A 80 -8.85 -7.70 -16.48
C PHE A 80 -9.82 -6.51 -16.44
N VAL A 81 -9.32 -5.33 -16.08
CA VAL A 81 -10.06 -4.07 -16.09
C VAL A 81 -9.49 -3.19 -17.20
N GLU A 82 -10.32 -2.87 -18.19
CA GLU A 82 -9.93 -2.23 -19.44
C GLU A 82 -10.67 -0.90 -19.67
N LEU A 83 -10.05 0.01 -20.43
CA LEU A 83 -10.68 1.22 -20.92
C LEU A 83 -11.88 0.86 -21.82
N PRO A 84 -13.05 1.50 -21.67
CA PRO A 84 -14.25 1.16 -22.44
C PRO A 84 -14.03 1.17 -23.96
N GLU A 85 -13.26 2.14 -24.46
CA GLU A 85 -12.94 2.32 -25.88
C GLU A 85 -12.04 1.20 -26.42
N VAL A 86 -11.04 0.82 -25.60
CA VAL A 86 -10.12 -0.28 -25.93
C VAL A 86 -10.88 -1.60 -25.89
N LEU A 87 -11.69 -1.84 -24.86
CA LEU A 87 -12.50 -3.05 -24.71
C LEU A 87 -13.46 -3.25 -25.90
N ALA A 88 -14.15 -2.19 -26.32
CA ALA A 88 -15.03 -2.24 -27.49
C ALA A 88 -14.25 -2.62 -28.77
N THR A 89 -13.07 -2.01 -28.96
CA THR A 89 -12.22 -2.24 -30.15
C THR A 89 -11.66 -3.65 -30.18
N ILE A 90 -11.13 -4.17 -29.06
CA ILE A 90 -10.55 -5.51 -28.99
C ILE A 90 -11.63 -6.61 -29.08
N THR A 91 -12.84 -6.34 -28.58
CA THR A 91 -13.98 -7.24 -28.70
C THR A 91 -14.44 -7.33 -30.16
N ALA A 92 -14.66 -6.19 -30.82
CA ALA A 92 -15.01 -6.16 -32.24
C ALA A 92 -13.92 -6.79 -33.13
N GLY A 93 -12.65 -6.62 -32.75
CA GLY A 93 -11.49 -7.22 -33.42
C GLY A 93 -11.32 -8.72 -33.18
N GLY A 94 -12.16 -9.34 -32.34
CA GLY A 94 -12.12 -10.78 -32.03
C GLY A 94 -10.97 -11.21 -31.12
N ALA A 95 -10.29 -10.28 -30.44
CA ALA A 95 -9.12 -10.57 -29.61
C ALA A 95 -9.45 -11.33 -28.32
N LEU A 96 -10.72 -11.30 -27.87
CA LEU A 96 -11.18 -11.95 -26.63
C LEU A 96 -11.92 -13.28 -26.87
N VAL A 97 -11.96 -13.78 -28.10
CA VAL A 97 -12.68 -15.03 -28.43
C VAL A 97 -11.93 -16.22 -27.85
N GLY A 98 -12.67 -17.16 -27.23
CA GLY A 98 -12.13 -18.44 -26.75
C GLY A 98 -11.43 -18.37 -25.39
N LEU A 99 -11.60 -17.28 -24.63
CA LEU A 99 -11.07 -17.19 -23.27
C LEU A 99 -11.82 -18.14 -22.30
N PRO A 100 -11.12 -18.80 -21.37
CA PRO A 100 -11.73 -19.60 -20.31
C PRO A 100 -12.58 -18.75 -19.35
N GLU A 101 -13.53 -19.36 -18.64
CA GLU A 101 -14.41 -18.68 -17.67
C GLU A 101 -13.64 -18.06 -16.49
N GLU A 102 -12.44 -18.55 -16.21
CA GLU A 102 -11.56 -18.01 -15.18
C GLU A 102 -10.86 -16.69 -15.58
N ILE A 103 -10.96 -16.27 -16.86
CA ILE A 103 -10.46 -15.00 -17.36
C ILE A 103 -11.64 -14.10 -17.72
N VAL A 104 -11.90 -13.11 -16.88
CA VAL A 104 -12.95 -12.12 -17.10
C VAL A 104 -12.32 -10.80 -17.52
N VAL A 105 -12.88 -10.16 -18.54
CA VAL A 105 -12.48 -8.82 -19.00
C VAL A 105 -13.67 -7.88 -18.84
N THR A 106 -13.47 -6.77 -18.13
CA THR A 106 -14.54 -5.82 -17.79
C THR A 106 -14.03 -4.38 -17.80
N THR A 107 -14.92 -3.43 -17.50
CA THR A 107 -14.61 -2.00 -17.39
C THR A 107 -14.52 -1.55 -15.93
N VAL A 108 -13.91 -0.39 -15.70
CA VAL A 108 -13.69 0.17 -14.35
C VAL A 108 -14.98 0.47 -13.58
N ASP A 109 -16.12 0.64 -14.22
CA ASP A 109 -17.41 0.85 -13.56
C ASP A 109 -18.06 -0.45 -13.09
N ARG A 110 -17.66 -1.60 -13.66
CA ARG A 110 -18.27 -2.91 -13.38
C ARG A 110 -17.34 -3.88 -12.66
N TRP A 111 -16.08 -3.50 -12.41
CA TRP A 111 -15.09 -4.40 -11.82
C TRP A 111 -15.52 -4.99 -10.47
N GLU A 112 -16.25 -4.24 -9.63
CA GLU A 112 -16.67 -4.75 -8.31
C GLU A 112 -17.69 -5.88 -8.43
N GLU A 113 -18.63 -5.75 -9.35
CA GLU A 113 -19.66 -6.75 -9.62
C GLU A 113 -19.02 -8.05 -10.12
N GLU A 114 -18.09 -7.92 -11.07
CA GLU A 114 -17.37 -9.06 -11.65
C GLU A 114 -16.38 -9.68 -10.65
N ALA A 115 -15.70 -8.86 -9.85
CA ALA A 115 -14.83 -9.34 -8.76
C ALA A 115 -15.63 -10.15 -7.74
N ALA A 116 -16.83 -9.69 -7.36
CA ALA A 116 -17.70 -10.43 -6.45
C ALA A 116 -18.10 -11.81 -7.00
N GLN A 117 -18.39 -11.91 -8.31
CA GLN A 117 -18.65 -13.19 -8.97
C GLN A 117 -17.45 -14.13 -8.98
N LEU A 118 -16.23 -13.56 -9.04
CA LEU A 118 -14.97 -14.30 -8.93
C LEU A 118 -14.56 -14.59 -7.47
N GLN A 119 -15.47 -14.47 -6.51
CA GLN A 119 -15.24 -14.78 -5.09
C GLN A 119 -14.16 -13.89 -4.46
N PHE A 120 -14.17 -12.59 -4.81
CA PHE A 120 -13.15 -11.63 -4.39
C PHE A 120 -12.90 -11.64 -2.88
N GLU A 121 -13.94 -11.58 -2.06
CA GLU A 121 -13.80 -11.51 -0.60
C GLU A 121 -13.08 -12.75 -0.04
N GLU A 122 -13.37 -13.94 -0.60
CA GLU A 122 -12.71 -15.20 -0.27
C GLU A 122 -11.22 -15.16 -0.61
N TYR A 123 -10.81 -14.60 -1.76
CA TYR A 123 -9.39 -14.45 -2.09
C TYR A 123 -8.70 -13.39 -1.22
N VAL A 124 -9.38 -12.31 -0.81
CA VAL A 124 -8.80 -11.33 0.13
C VAL A 124 -8.44 -12.01 1.44
N LEU A 125 -9.32 -12.87 1.92
CA LEU A 125 -9.13 -13.61 3.16
C LEU A 125 -8.01 -14.65 3.11
N LEU A 126 -7.72 -15.17 1.91
CA LEU A 126 -6.59 -16.07 1.68
C LEU A 126 -5.25 -15.34 1.52
N ASP A 127 -5.27 -14.00 1.54
CA ASP A 127 -4.15 -13.12 1.15
C ASP A 127 -3.65 -13.40 -0.27
N ALA A 128 -4.61 -13.66 -1.16
CA ALA A 128 -4.37 -14.20 -2.49
C ALA A 128 -4.87 -13.29 -3.63
N VAL A 129 -5.10 -12.00 -3.33
CA VAL A 129 -5.40 -11.00 -4.36
C VAL A 129 -4.10 -10.31 -4.78
N ARG A 130 -3.88 -10.17 -6.08
CA ARG A 130 -2.69 -9.51 -6.65
C ARG A 130 -3.14 -8.46 -7.65
N LEU A 131 -2.72 -7.21 -7.46
CA LEU A 131 -2.90 -6.15 -8.45
C LEU A 131 -1.70 -6.16 -9.40
N GLN A 132 -1.96 -6.18 -10.69
CA GLN A 132 -0.93 -6.14 -11.72
C GLN A 132 -1.27 -5.08 -12.77
N ASN A 133 -0.28 -4.32 -13.21
CA ASN A 133 -0.42 -3.50 -14.41
C ASN A 133 0.08 -4.30 -15.62
N SER A 134 -0.66 -4.23 -16.72
CA SER A 134 -0.21 -4.69 -18.03
C SER A 134 0.90 -3.77 -18.57
N VAL A 135 1.47 -4.11 -19.73
CA VAL A 135 2.47 -3.25 -20.38
C VAL A 135 1.86 -1.90 -20.77
N ALA A 136 0.67 -1.90 -21.39
CA ALA A 136 -0.10 -0.72 -21.76
C ALA A 136 -0.43 0.17 -20.55
N SER A 137 -0.83 -0.43 -19.44
CA SER A 137 -1.11 0.33 -18.22
C SER A 137 0.16 0.88 -17.56
N SER A 138 1.29 0.18 -17.68
CA SER A 138 2.56 0.60 -17.08
C SER A 138 3.21 1.74 -17.87
N ASP A 139 3.23 1.62 -19.20
CA ASP A 139 3.78 2.65 -20.08
C ASP A 139 2.82 3.84 -20.23
N ALA A 140 1.52 3.56 -20.11
CA ALA A 140 0.42 4.51 -20.04
C ALA A 140 0.40 5.57 -21.14
N TYR A 141 0.64 5.15 -22.39
CA TYR A 141 0.57 6.01 -23.56
C TYR A 141 -0.84 6.57 -23.82
N LEU A 142 -1.88 5.85 -23.37
CA LEU A 142 -3.20 6.44 -23.17
C LEU A 142 -3.30 6.95 -21.73
N PRO A 143 -3.47 8.27 -21.52
CA PRO A 143 -3.48 8.85 -20.18
C PRO A 143 -4.51 8.23 -19.23
N ASP A 144 -5.63 7.75 -19.76
CA ASP A 144 -6.73 7.19 -18.97
C ASP A 144 -6.37 5.87 -18.28
N TYR A 145 -5.36 5.13 -18.76
CA TYR A 145 -4.84 3.98 -18.01
C TYR A 145 -4.25 4.38 -16.67
N GLN A 146 -3.64 5.57 -16.58
CA GLN A 146 -3.11 6.07 -15.30
C GLN A 146 -4.24 6.33 -14.33
N VAL A 147 -5.35 6.90 -14.83
CA VAL A 147 -6.54 7.20 -14.03
C VAL A 147 -7.17 5.90 -13.52
N ILE A 148 -7.39 4.91 -14.39
CA ILE A 148 -8.00 3.64 -13.98
C ILE A 148 -7.06 2.84 -13.07
N SER A 149 -5.77 2.72 -13.39
CA SER A 149 -4.80 2.01 -12.54
C SER A 149 -4.77 2.63 -11.12
N TRP A 150 -4.86 3.96 -11.05
CA TRP A 150 -4.95 4.70 -9.80
C TRP A 150 -6.26 4.44 -9.04
N ASP A 151 -7.41 4.72 -9.68
CA ASP A 151 -8.71 4.65 -9.03
C ASP A 151 -9.03 3.21 -8.60
N LEU A 152 -8.76 2.24 -9.47
CA LEU A 152 -8.90 0.83 -9.16
C LEU A 152 -7.93 0.41 -8.06
N GLY A 153 -6.66 0.79 -8.14
CA GLY A 153 -5.67 0.46 -7.12
C GLY A 153 -6.04 1.03 -5.75
N LEU A 154 -6.58 2.25 -5.69
CA LEU A 154 -7.02 2.89 -4.45
C LEU A 154 -8.25 2.20 -3.87
N GLU A 155 -9.27 1.93 -4.69
CA GLU A 155 -10.49 1.28 -4.22
C GLU A 155 -10.24 -0.18 -3.85
N LEU A 156 -9.41 -0.89 -4.62
CA LEU A 156 -8.95 -2.23 -4.31
C LEU A 156 -8.21 -2.26 -2.96
N ASN A 157 -7.20 -1.40 -2.76
CA ASN A 157 -6.47 -1.34 -1.50
C ASN A 157 -7.37 -0.96 -0.32
N LYS A 158 -8.31 -0.04 -0.52
CA LYS A 158 -9.31 0.32 0.49
C LYS A 158 -10.17 -0.88 0.85
N ARG A 159 -10.62 -1.67 -0.12
CA ARG A 159 -11.44 -2.87 0.10
C ARG A 159 -10.66 -4.01 0.73
N LEU A 160 -9.44 -4.25 0.27
CA LEU A 160 -8.47 -5.15 0.91
C LEU A 160 -8.27 -4.75 2.36
N HIS A 161 -7.99 -3.47 2.63
CA HIS A 161 -7.79 -2.97 3.98
C HIS A 161 -9.05 -3.12 4.84
N MET A 162 -10.26 -2.81 4.34
CA MET A 162 -11.50 -2.97 5.11
C MET A 162 -11.81 -4.45 5.43
N ILE A 163 -11.63 -5.35 4.47
CA ILE A 163 -11.87 -6.79 4.65
C ILE A 163 -10.79 -7.38 5.56
N GLN A 164 -9.51 -7.04 5.36
CA GLN A 164 -8.41 -7.46 6.23
C GLN A 164 -8.52 -6.83 7.62
N ALA A 165 -8.95 -5.58 7.78
CA ALA A 165 -9.14 -4.96 9.08
C ALA A 165 -10.34 -5.57 9.84
N SER A 166 -11.36 -6.03 9.12
CA SER A 166 -12.51 -6.70 9.73
C SER A 166 -12.21 -8.15 10.12
N ILE A 167 -11.15 -8.76 9.56
CA ILE A 167 -10.90 -10.21 9.70
C ILE A 167 -9.51 -10.58 10.26
N ASN A 168 -8.46 -9.79 10.00
CA ASN A 168 -7.07 -10.06 10.39
C ASN A 168 -6.77 -9.66 11.86
N CYS A 169 -7.70 -9.96 12.76
CA CYS A 169 -7.51 -9.84 14.20
C CYS A 169 -6.49 -10.86 14.75
N LYS A 170 -6.07 -11.87 13.96
CA LYS A 170 -5.16 -12.93 14.43
C LYS A 170 -3.84 -12.35 14.94
N LEU A 171 -3.20 -11.46 14.17
CA LEU A 171 -1.95 -10.84 14.60
C LEU A 171 -2.15 -9.99 15.86
N PHE A 172 -3.23 -9.21 15.92
CA PHE A 172 -3.58 -8.40 17.09
C PHE A 172 -3.78 -9.26 18.34
N ILE A 173 -4.49 -10.39 18.21
CA ILE A 173 -4.72 -11.35 19.29
C ILE A 173 -3.41 -12.03 19.71
N ILE A 174 -2.58 -12.44 18.76
CA ILE A 174 -1.26 -13.02 19.05
C ILE A 174 -0.43 -12.05 19.88
N ARG A 175 -0.32 -10.78 19.44
CA ARG A 175 0.44 -9.76 20.17
C ARG A 175 -0.18 -9.44 21.53
N GLN A 176 -1.51 -9.34 21.61
CA GLN A 176 -2.23 -9.17 22.87
C GLN A 176 -1.84 -10.23 23.89
N VAL A 177 -1.92 -11.50 23.50
CA VAL A 177 -1.57 -12.63 24.37
C VAL A 177 -0.09 -12.63 24.70
N GLN A 178 0.80 -12.36 23.74
CA GLN A 178 2.24 -12.35 24.00
C GLN A 178 2.65 -11.24 24.99
N ASN A 179 1.99 -10.09 24.90
CA ASN A 179 2.29 -8.91 25.72
C ASN A 179 1.72 -9.00 27.15
N VAL A 180 0.88 -9.99 27.51
CA VAL A 180 0.30 -10.07 28.86
C VAL A 180 1.36 -10.14 29.97
N ALA A 181 2.56 -10.65 29.67
CA ALA A 181 3.68 -10.68 30.61
C ALA A 181 4.25 -9.27 30.89
N ASP A 182 4.24 -8.39 29.90
CA ASP A 182 4.84 -7.06 29.99
C ASP A 182 3.77 -5.95 30.23
N ASN A 183 2.50 -6.19 29.89
CA ASN A 183 1.33 -5.33 30.15
C ASN A 183 0.83 -5.50 31.60
N LYS A 184 1.48 -4.81 32.54
CA LYS A 184 1.24 -4.99 33.99
C LYS A 184 0.25 -4.01 34.58
N ILE A 185 0.24 -2.77 34.07
CA ILE A 185 -0.53 -1.66 34.62
C ILE A 185 -1.41 -1.09 33.52
N GLY A 186 -2.73 -1.06 33.76
CA GLY A 186 -3.65 -0.48 32.80
C GLY A 186 -3.75 1.04 32.94
N PHE A 187 -3.97 1.71 31.81
CA PHE A 187 -4.10 3.16 31.73
C PHE A 187 -5.28 3.70 32.56
N ALA A 188 -6.46 3.07 32.44
CA ALA A 188 -7.68 3.55 33.09
C ALA A 188 -7.61 3.54 34.63
N GLN A 189 -6.79 2.65 35.20
CA GLN A 189 -6.61 2.56 36.65
C GLN A 189 -5.65 3.63 37.21
N THR A 190 -4.93 4.35 36.36
CA THR A 190 -3.84 5.23 36.78
C THR A 190 -3.99 6.64 36.26
N LEU A 191 -4.02 6.85 34.95
CA LEU A 191 -3.84 8.17 34.34
C LEU A 191 -5.13 8.84 33.85
N ALA A 192 -6.26 8.13 33.89
CA ALA A 192 -7.54 8.69 33.45
C ALA A 192 -7.87 9.98 34.23
N GLY A 193 -8.00 11.10 33.51
CA GLY A 193 -8.28 12.42 34.08
C GLY A 193 -7.14 13.03 34.91
N ALA A 194 -5.94 12.45 34.94
CA ALA A 194 -4.84 12.90 35.80
C ALA A 194 -4.36 14.33 35.48
N PHE A 195 -4.61 14.81 34.27
CA PHE A 195 -4.20 16.13 33.77
C PHE A 195 -5.40 17.04 33.46
N ALA A 196 -6.51 16.83 34.17
CA ALA A 196 -7.71 17.66 34.07
C ALA A 196 -7.36 19.16 34.07
N GLY A 197 -7.76 19.87 33.00
CA GLY A 197 -7.57 21.32 32.89
C GLY A 197 -6.17 21.79 32.45
N ARG A 198 -5.22 20.87 32.18
CA ARG A 198 -3.89 21.23 31.69
C ARG A 198 -3.81 21.24 30.16
N THR A 199 -2.77 21.90 29.64
CA THR A 199 -2.42 21.90 28.22
C THR A 199 -1.53 20.70 27.88
N ALA A 200 -1.83 20.03 26.77
CA ALA A 200 -1.01 18.98 26.18
C ALA A 200 -0.57 19.35 24.76
N ILE A 201 0.56 18.82 24.34
CA ILE A 201 1.00 18.83 22.94
C ILE A 201 1.23 17.39 22.47
N VAL A 202 0.62 17.05 21.34
CA VAL A 202 0.79 15.79 20.62
C VAL A 202 1.78 16.01 19.49
N LEU A 203 2.89 15.27 19.51
CA LEU A 203 3.95 15.32 18.51
C LEU A 203 3.89 14.07 17.62
N ALA A 204 3.66 14.29 16.32
CA ALA A 204 3.59 13.24 15.30
C ALA A 204 4.61 13.43 14.17
N GLY A 205 4.70 12.47 13.25
CA GLY A 205 5.80 12.36 12.27
C GLY A 205 5.66 13.18 10.99
N GLY A 206 4.72 14.13 10.92
CA GLY A 206 4.50 14.96 9.73
C GLY A 206 5.63 15.97 9.48
N PRO A 207 5.82 16.43 8.23
CA PRO A 207 6.83 17.42 7.85
C PRO A 207 6.95 18.67 8.75
N SER A 208 5.83 19.15 9.32
CA SER A 208 5.81 20.36 10.16
C SER A 208 6.38 20.18 11.57
N LEU A 209 6.68 18.94 11.99
CA LEU A 209 7.09 18.64 13.37
C LEU A 209 8.22 19.53 13.89
N LEU A 210 9.24 19.78 13.06
CA LEU A 210 10.45 20.49 13.47
C LEU A 210 10.18 21.94 13.88
N GLU A 211 9.12 22.56 13.35
CA GLU A 211 8.72 23.93 13.68
C GLU A 211 8.34 24.07 15.16
N ALA A 212 7.78 23.02 15.77
CA ALA A 212 7.31 23.05 17.16
C ALA A 212 8.41 22.69 18.18
N LEU A 213 9.49 22.01 17.79
CA LEU A 213 10.47 21.46 18.73
C LEU A 213 11.18 22.52 19.61
N PRO A 214 11.56 23.72 19.12
CA PRO A 214 12.13 24.76 19.97
C PRO A 214 11.20 25.15 21.12
N TRP A 215 9.93 25.42 20.83
CA TRP A 215 8.92 25.78 21.81
C TRP A 215 8.64 24.64 22.80
N VAL A 216 8.60 23.39 22.32
CA VAL A 216 8.43 22.19 23.15
C VAL A 216 9.53 22.08 24.19
N ARG A 217 10.79 22.32 23.78
CA ARG A 217 11.95 22.26 24.68
C ARG A 217 11.87 23.31 25.78
N GLU A 218 11.43 24.53 25.45
CA GLU A 218 11.32 25.64 26.40
C GLU A 218 10.14 25.48 27.36
N ASN A 219 9.06 24.84 26.94
CA ASN A 219 7.83 24.69 27.72
C ASN A 219 7.68 23.30 28.34
N ARG A 220 8.71 22.45 28.29
CA ARG A 220 8.65 21.06 28.76
C ARG A 220 8.04 20.92 30.15
N ASP A 221 8.45 21.72 31.12
CA ASP A 221 7.94 21.57 32.50
C ASP A 221 6.52 22.11 32.71
N ARG A 222 5.92 22.72 31.67
CA ARG A 222 4.59 23.38 31.71
C ARG A 222 3.52 22.63 30.93
N VAL A 223 3.89 21.92 29.85
CA VAL A 223 2.96 21.17 29.00
C VAL A 223 3.16 19.66 29.06
N VAL A 224 2.06 18.91 28.97
CA VAL A 224 2.13 17.46 28.82
C VAL A 224 2.58 17.16 27.39
N ILE A 225 3.72 16.46 27.23
CA ILE A 225 4.29 16.14 25.91
C ILE A 225 4.03 14.68 25.62
N ILE A 226 3.24 14.42 24.57
CA ILE A 226 2.87 13.09 24.11
C ILE A 226 3.44 12.91 22.70
N ALA A 227 4.46 12.07 22.56
CA ALA A 227 5.10 11.80 21.29
C ALA A 227 4.68 10.43 20.75
N VAL A 228 4.45 10.32 19.44
CA VAL A 228 4.31 9.01 18.79
C VAL A 228 5.67 8.30 18.75
N SER A 229 5.69 6.97 18.85
CA SER A 229 6.94 6.19 18.96
C SER A 229 7.92 6.40 17.80
N ARG A 230 7.41 6.59 16.59
CA ARG A 230 8.22 6.73 15.37
C ARG A 230 9.08 8.01 15.29
N ILE A 231 8.80 9.03 16.11
CA ILE A 231 9.61 10.26 16.13
C ILE A 231 10.72 10.23 17.18
N SER A 232 10.92 9.10 17.87
CA SER A 232 11.90 8.96 18.94
C SER A 232 13.32 9.32 18.49
N LYS A 233 13.71 8.91 17.28
CA LYS A 233 15.01 9.26 16.68
C LYS A 233 15.20 10.78 16.56
N ILE A 234 14.18 11.48 16.08
CA ILE A 234 14.19 12.95 15.90
C ILE A 234 14.27 13.63 17.27
N LEU A 235 13.45 13.21 18.23
CA LEU A 235 13.45 13.80 19.57
C LEU A 235 14.81 13.63 20.27
N LEU A 236 15.43 12.45 20.17
CA LEU A 236 16.77 12.19 20.69
C LEU A 236 17.83 13.09 20.04
N ALA A 237 17.78 13.28 18.71
CA ALA A 237 18.69 14.17 17.99
C ALA A 237 18.56 15.64 18.41
N HIS A 238 17.36 16.05 18.85
CA HIS A 238 17.08 17.39 19.37
C HIS A 238 17.20 17.50 20.91
N GLY A 239 17.61 16.44 21.61
CA GLY A 239 17.77 16.44 23.06
C GLY A 239 16.45 16.58 23.84
N ILE A 240 15.34 16.15 23.27
CA ILE A 240 14.00 16.22 23.88
C ILE A 240 13.60 14.84 24.41
N VAL A 241 13.32 14.75 25.70
CA VAL A 241 12.69 13.56 26.31
C VAL A 241 11.22 13.90 26.55
N PRO A 242 10.26 13.28 25.83
CA PRO A 242 8.84 13.53 26.04
C PRO A 242 8.39 12.99 27.41
N HIS A 243 7.17 13.34 27.84
CA HIS A 243 6.60 12.76 29.06
C HIS A 243 5.98 11.39 28.80
N ILE A 244 5.35 11.25 27.63
CA ILE A 244 4.70 10.03 27.17
C ILE A 244 5.19 9.72 25.77
N VAL A 245 5.51 8.45 25.51
CA VAL A 245 5.68 7.90 24.17
C VAL A 245 4.54 6.93 23.89
N ALA A 246 3.82 7.12 22.79
CA ALA A 246 2.66 6.31 22.40
C ALA A 246 3.01 5.33 21.28
N THR A 247 2.62 4.06 21.42
CA THR A 247 2.77 3.03 20.38
C THR A 247 1.53 2.13 20.30
N VAL A 248 1.14 1.70 19.09
CA VAL A 248 -0.12 0.97 18.89
C VAL A 248 0.04 -0.26 17.99
N ASP A 249 0.82 -0.17 16.91
CA ASP A 249 0.79 -1.14 15.82
C ASP A 249 1.47 -2.49 16.17
N PRO A 250 0.86 -3.65 15.85
CA PRO A 250 1.39 -4.99 16.16
C PRO A 250 2.52 -5.48 15.24
N GLN A 251 2.68 -4.88 14.06
CA GLN A 251 3.54 -5.35 12.98
C GLN A 251 5.03 -5.11 13.26
N ARG A 252 5.89 -5.91 12.62
CA ARG A 252 7.37 -5.74 12.70
C ARG A 252 7.81 -4.37 12.20
N ILE A 253 7.14 -3.84 11.18
CA ILE A 253 7.39 -2.50 10.64
C ILE A 253 7.32 -1.39 11.70
N SER A 254 6.43 -1.55 12.70
CA SER A 254 6.31 -0.61 13.83
C SER A 254 7.58 -0.56 14.67
N PHE A 255 8.24 -1.72 14.83
CA PHE A 255 9.54 -1.79 15.48
C PHE A 255 10.62 -1.09 14.64
N GLU A 256 10.70 -1.37 13.34
CA GLU A 256 11.71 -0.77 12.45
C GLU A 256 11.69 0.76 12.47
N VAL A 257 10.50 1.37 12.44
CA VAL A 257 10.37 2.85 12.45
C VAL A 257 10.45 3.48 13.83
N SER A 258 10.38 2.69 14.91
CA SER A 258 10.26 3.22 16.28
C SER A 258 11.31 2.72 17.26
N ARG A 259 12.22 1.81 16.87
CA ARG A 259 13.16 1.14 17.78
C ARG A 259 14.00 2.11 18.60
N GLU A 260 14.31 3.31 18.08
CA GLU A 260 15.04 4.36 18.79
C GLU A 260 14.35 4.80 20.09
N LEU A 261 13.06 4.50 20.28
CA LEU A 261 12.41 4.67 21.57
C LEU A 261 13.17 3.92 22.67
N LEU A 262 13.77 2.75 22.39
CA LEU A 262 14.56 1.97 23.35
C LEU A 262 15.85 2.67 23.81
N ARG A 263 16.25 3.78 23.18
CA ARG A 263 17.39 4.61 23.58
C ARG A 263 17.04 5.73 24.55
N PHE A 264 15.76 6.00 24.80
CA PHE A 264 15.38 6.92 25.86
C PHE A 264 15.91 6.44 27.22
N PRO A 265 16.15 7.33 28.20
CA PRO A 265 16.49 6.94 29.56
C PRO A 265 15.39 6.04 30.17
N GLY A 266 15.78 5.13 31.05
CA GLY A 266 14.85 4.33 31.86
C GLY A 266 14.43 5.05 33.14
N GLY A 267 13.56 4.44 33.93
CA GLY A 267 13.24 4.95 35.26
C GLY A 267 12.37 6.22 35.29
N SER A 268 12.61 7.06 36.30
CA SER A 268 11.89 8.32 36.54
C SER A 268 12.32 9.47 35.61
N ASP A 269 13.49 9.35 34.99
CA ASP A 269 14.04 10.35 34.05
C ASP A 269 13.61 10.08 32.60
N GLY A 270 13.11 8.87 32.33
CA GLY A 270 12.56 8.44 31.04
C GLY A 270 11.10 8.82 30.82
N PRO A 271 10.62 8.74 29.56
CA PRO A 271 9.20 8.87 29.27
C PRO A 271 8.42 7.68 29.83
N LEU A 272 7.11 7.84 30.01
CA LEU A 272 6.20 6.73 30.18
C LEU A 272 5.81 6.16 28.81
N LEU A 273 5.95 4.85 28.62
CA LEU A 273 5.40 4.18 27.44
C LEU A 273 3.89 3.95 27.64
N VAL A 274 3.07 4.53 26.77
CA VAL A 274 1.64 4.20 26.68
C VAL A 274 1.45 3.34 25.43
N ASN A 275 1.16 2.06 25.62
CA ASN A 275 1.05 1.12 24.52
C ASN A 275 -0.35 0.51 24.40
N SER A 276 -0.78 0.24 23.18
CA SER A 276 -1.90 -0.67 22.98
C SER A 276 -1.55 -2.07 23.50
N HIS A 277 -2.54 -2.82 24.00
CA HIS A 277 -2.34 -4.20 24.46
C HIS A 277 -1.69 -5.09 23.38
N HIS A 278 -1.94 -4.81 22.10
CA HIS A 278 -1.43 -5.55 20.95
C HIS A 278 -0.23 -4.88 20.26
N ALA A 279 0.39 -3.84 20.83
CA ALA A 279 1.54 -3.20 20.20
C ALA A 279 2.70 -4.17 19.95
N SER A 280 3.58 -3.84 19.00
CA SER A 280 4.72 -4.68 18.64
C SER A 280 5.51 -5.14 19.87
N GLN A 281 5.61 -6.46 20.02
CA GLN A 281 6.25 -7.09 21.17
C GLN A 281 7.74 -6.70 21.28
N LEU A 282 8.41 -6.51 20.13
CA LEU A 282 9.82 -6.10 20.09
C LEU A 282 10.05 -4.73 20.75
N LEU A 283 9.05 -3.85 20.75
CA LEU A 283 9.10 -2.57 21.46
C LEU A 283 8.73 -2.74 22.94
N VAL A 284 7.59 -3.37 23.21
CA VAL A 284 7.03 -3.47 24.57
C VAL A 284 7.92 -4.32 25.49
N SER A 285 8.37 -5.49 25.02
CA SER A 285 9.16 -6.42 25.84
C SER A 285 10.61 -6.00 26.01
N GLN A 286 11.12 -5.04 25.25
CA GLN A 286 12.49 -4.53 25.41
C GLN A 286 12.54 -3.14 26.06
N TRP A 287 11.38 -2.56 26.34
CA TRP A 287 11.25 -1.30 27.05
C TRP A 287 11.77 -1.41 28.49
N HIS A 288 12.71 -0.55 28.84
CA HIS A 288 13.39 -0.54 30.15
C HIS A 288 12.94 0.60 31.07
N GLY A 289 11.88 1.33 30.66
CA GLY A 289 11.18 2.31 31.48
C GLY A 289 9.83 1.80 31.99
N ARG A 290 9.03 2.73 32.53
CA ARG A 290 7.65 2.44 32.97
C ARG A 290 6.73 2.36 31.78
N SER A 291 5.72 1.50 31.86
CA SER A 291 4.69 1.38 30.83
C SER A 291 3.29 1.22 31.42
N VAL A 292 2.31 1.70 30.66
CA VAL A 292 0.89 1.42 30.87
C VAL A 292 0.25 0.97 29.56
N TYR A 293 -0.62 -0.03 29.64
CA TYR A 293 -1.32 -0.57 28.48
C TYR A 293 -2.75 -0.05 28.37
N THR A 294 -3.29 -0.05 27.16
CA THR A 294 -4.68 0.35 26.87
C THR A 294 -5.53 -0.83 26.40
N SER A 295 -6.83 -0.75 26.66
CA SER A 295 -7.88 -1.74 26.39
C SER A 295 -7.71 -3.05 27.17
N SER A 296 -8.40 -4.12 26.74
CA SER A 296 -8.45 -5.39 27.46
C SER A 296 -7.11 -6.13 27.43
N LEU A 297 -6.75 -6.75 28.55
CA LEU A 297 -5.51 -7.52 28.67
C LEU A 297 -5.56 -8.84 27.89
N PHE A 298 -6.71 -9.52 27.91
CA PHE A 298 -6.97 -10.78 27.22
C PHE A 298 -8.06 -10.62 26.15
N PRO A 299 -8.00 -11.43 25.07
CA PRO A 299 -9.00 -11.41 23.98
C PRO A 299 -10.33 -12.08 24.37
N TRP A 300 -10.42 -12.67 25.55
CA TRP A 300 -11.63 -13.27 26.13
C TRP A 300 -12.01 -12.56 27.43
N LYS A 301 -13.26 -12.74 27.86
CA LYS A 301 -13.84 -12.18 29.08
C LYS A 301 -13.19 -12.80 30.29
N THR A 302 -12.58 -11.93 31.09
CA THR A 302 -11.99 -12.26 32.37
C THR A 302 -12.01 -11.03 33.28
N PRO A 303 -12.13 -11.19 34.61
CA PRO A 303 -12.03 -10.08 35.55
C PRO A 303 -10.68 -9.33 35.52
N LEU A 304 -9.66 -9.90 34.85
CA LEU A 304 -8.37 -9.24 34.65
C LEU A 304 -8.41 -8.17 33.55
N ASN A 305 -9.45 -8.15 32.72
CA ASN A 305 -9.64 -7.09 31.74
C ASN A 305 -10.17 -5.84 32.43
N ALA A 306 -9.60 -4.71 32.03
CA ALA A 306 -10.11 -3.39 32.39
C ALA A 306 -10.70 -2.75 31.15
N ASP A 307 -11.87 -2.13 31.31
CA ASP A 307 -12.49 -1.36 30.25
C ASP A 307 -11.70 -0.06 30.06
N THR A 308 -11.32 0.23 28.82
CA THR A 308 -10.81 1.55 28.45
C THR A 308 -11.47 2.00 27.16
N LEU A 309 -12.00 3.21 27.14
CA LEU A 309 -12.62 3.83 25.96
C LEU A 309 -11.60 4.64 25.15
N LEU A 310 -10.40 4.09 24.96
CA LEU A 310 -9.35 4.69 24.13
C LEU A 310 -9.50 4.21 22.69
N TYR A 311 -9.73 5.17 21.80
CA TYR A 311 -9.66 4.95 20.35
C TYR A 311 -8.21 4.77 19.90
N THR A 312 -7.93 3.73 19.09
CA THR A 312 -6.57 3.27 18.77
C THR A 312 -6.09 3.55 17.34
N GLY A 313 -6.93 3.99 16.40
CA GLY A 313 -6.55 4.03 14.98
C GLY A 313 -7.13 5.21 14.22
N PRO A 314 -6.91 5.32 12.89
CA PRO A 314 -6.07 4.45 12.07
C PRO A 314 -4.56 4.76 12.19
N THR A 315 -4.15 5.82 12.90
CA THR A 315 -2.72 6.16 13.09
C THR A 315 -2.33 6.30 14.56
N VAL A 316 -1.03 6.17 14.86
CA VAL A 316 -0.47 6.47 16.19
C VAL A 316 -0.76 7.92 16.62
N GLY A 317 -0.89 8.85 15.67
CA GLY A 317 -1.28 10.24 15.96
C GLY A 317 -2.71 10.34 16.50
N ASN A 318 -3.65 9.60 15.91
CA ASN A 318 -5.03 9.48 16.42
C ASN A 318 -5.05 8.86 17.82
N PHE A 319 -4.23 7.82 18.04
CA PHE A 319 -4.08 7.20 19.37
C PHE A 319 -3.49 8.18 20.40
N ALA A 320 -2.47 8.96 20.04
CA ALA A 320 -1.89 9.97 20.93
C ALA A 320 -2.88 11.09 21.30
N LEU A 321 -3.71 11.55 20.36
CA LEU A 321 -4.82 12.46 20.66
C LEU A 321 -5.84 11.83 21.62
N SER A 322 -6.19 10.56 21.41
CA SER A 322 -7.07 9.80 22.29
C SER A 322 -6.52 9.72 23.72
N ILE A 323 -5.20 9.50 23.87
CA ILE A 323 -4.50 9.57 25.15
C ILE A 323 -4.65 10.96 25.77
N ALA A 324 -4.34 12.03 25.02
CA ALA A 324 -4.44 13.42 25.52
C ALA A 324 -5.84 13.76 26.07
N MET A 325 -6.89 13.35 25.35
CA MET A 325 -8.28 13.54 25.77
C MET A 325 -8.59 12.75 27.05
N ASN A 326 -8.17 11.49 27.13
CA ASN A 326 -8.43 10.63 28.31
C ASN A 326 -7.58 11.00 29.53
N LEU A 327 -6.45 11.70 29.34
CA LEU A 327 -5.72 12.35 30.44
C LEU A 327 -6.51 13.53 31.02
N GLY A 328 -7.54 14.03 30.34
CA GLY A 328 -8.39 15.15 30.80
C GLY A 328 -7.89 16.53 30.39
N CYS A 329 -6.89 16.63 29.52
CA CYS A 329 -6.30 17.90 29.11
C CYS A 329 -7.34 18.82 28.43
N SER A 330 -7.45 20.07 28.86
CA SER A 330 -8.47 21.01 28.35
C SER A 330 -8.09 21.60 26.99
N GLU A 331 -6.80 21.86 26.77
CA GLU A 331 -6.25 22.38 25.52
C GLU A 331 -5.22 21.40 24.97
N ILE A 332 -5.38 20.99 23.71
CA ILE A 332 -4.52 20.00 23.06
C ILE A 332 -3.99 20.58 21.75
N ILE A 333 -2.68 20.76 21.70
CA ILE A 333 -1.93 21.27 20.55
C ILE A 333 -1.46 20.07 19.71
N LEU A 334 -1.65 20.14 18.40
CA LEU A 334 -1.23 19.13 17.44
C LEU A 334 -0.06 19.69 16.63
N ALA A 335 1.08 18.99 16.65
CA ALA A 335 2.27 19.33 15.87
C ALA A 335 2.77 18.09 15.12
N GLY A 336 3.11 18.25 13.83
CA GLY A 336 3.44 17.13 12.96
C GLY A 336 2.25 16.20 12.66
N ILE A 337 1.01 16.64 12.91
CA ILE A 337 -0.22 15.97 12.42
C ILE A 337 -0.67 16.72 11.17
N ASP A 338 0.05 16.48 10.07
CA ASP A 338 -0.15 17.19 8.82
C ASP A 338 -1.20 16.49 7.95
N LEU A 339 -1.10 15.17 7.82
CA LEU A 339 -2.01 14.34 7.00
C LEU A 339 -2.11 14.80 5.53
N CYS A 340 -1.07 15.47 5.03
CA CYS A 340 -0.85 15.80 3.64
C CYS A 340 0.66 15.94 3.38
N PHE A 341 1.03 16.03 2.11
CA PHE A 341 2.41 16.17 1.69
C PHE A 341 2.81 17.64 1.65
N THR A 342 4.11 17.90 1.74
CA THR A 342 4.66 19.21 1.35
C THR A 342 4.48 19.41 -0.17
N PRO A 343 4.61 20.66 -0.67
CA PRO A 343 4.62 20.90 -2.12
C PRO A 343 5.67 20.06 -2.87
N GLN A 344 6.84 19.85 -2.26
CA GLN A 344 7.94 19.06 -2.82
C GLN A 344 7.79 17.54 -2.60
N GLY A 345 6.64 17.06 -2.09
CA GLY A 345 6.33 15.62 -1.97
C GLY A 345 6.87 14.92 -0.73
N GLN A 346 7.35 15.65 0.30
CA GLN A 346 7.71 15.02 1.56
C GLN A 346 6.47 14.57 2.33
N THR A 347 6.51 13.34 2.83
CA THR A 347 5.42 12.71 3.58
C THR A 347 5.65 12.73 5.09
N HIS A 348 6.91 12.85 5.53
CA HIS A 348 7.31 12.79 6.92
C HIS A 348 8.41 13.81 7.24
N ALA A 349 8.64 14.04 8.53
CA ALA A 349 9.66 14.96 9.04
C ALA A 349 11.09 14.58 8.61
N ALA A 350 11.93 15.60 8.43
CA ALA A 350 13.32 15.41 8.05
C ALA A 350 14.06 14.50 9.05
N GLY A 351 14.88 13.58 8.52
CA GLY A 351 15.58 12.55 9.29
C GLY A 351 14.83 11.23 9.49
N SER A 352 13.62 11.09 8.92
CA SER A 352 12.89 9.80 8.83
C SER A 352 13.43 8.90 7.71
N ASN A 353 12.99 7.63 7.68
CA ASN A 353 13.34 6.72 6.59
C ASN A 353 12.74 7.18 5.25
N GLU A 354 11.53 7.74 5.27
CA GLU A 354 10.87 8.28 4.08
C GLU A 354 11.61 9.50 3.51
N ASP A 355 12.07 10.39 4.38
CA ASP A 355 12.91 11.53 3.99
C ASP A 355 14.24 11.07 3.37
N LYS A 356 14.85 10.01 3.91
CA LYS A 356 16.07 9.40 3.33
C LYS A 356 15.86 8.78 1.94
N VAL A 357 14.68 8.20 1.66
CA VAL A 357 14.36 7.61 0.35
C VAL A 357 14.02 8.70 -0.67
N GLY A 358 13.53 9.84 -0.22
CA GLY A 358 13.19 10.99 -1.06
C GLY A 358 11.69 11.17 -1.23
N PRO A 359 11.27 12.25 -1.91
CA PRO A 359 9.86 12.66 -1.96
C PRO A 359 9.00 11.73 -2.82
N ASP A 360 7.73 11.58 -2.42
CA ASP A 360 6.69 10.93 -3.22
C ASP A 360 6.14 11.93 -4.24
N LEU A 361 6.80 11.98 -5.41
CA LEU A 361 6.43 12.84 -6.53
C LEU A 361 5.67 12.08 -7.63
N SER A 362 5.44 10.80 -7.40
CA SER A 362 5.07 9.84 -8.43
C SER A 362 3.55 9.71 -8.53
N ARG A 363 2.85 10.02 -7.44
CA ARG A 363 1.41 9.84 -7.29
C ARG A 363 0.61 11.10 -7.59
N VAL A 364 -0.37 10.99 -8.49
CA VAL A 364 -1.46 11.97 -8.63
C VAL A 364 -2.42 11.75 -7.47
N SER A 365 -2.41 12.65 -6.49
CA SER A 365 -3.08 12.41 -5.21
C SER A 365 -4.38 13.22 -5.10
N LYS A 366 -5.29 12.78 -4.22
CA LYS A 366 -6.40 13.64 -3.80
C LYS A 366 -5.79 14.90 -3.17
N ARG A 367 -6.35 16.08 -3.47
CA ARG A 367 -5.94 17.33 -2.82
C ARG A 367 -6.89 17.72 -1.71
N ILE A 368 -6.35 18.28 -0.65
CA ILE A 368 -7.10 18.78 0.52
C ILE A 368 -6.65 20.19 0.89
N GLU A 369 -7.58 21.00 1.40
CA GLU A 369 -7.29 22.35 1.88
C GLU A 369 -6.43 22.29 3.15
N THR A 370 -5.40 23.13 3.21
CA THR A 370 -4.53 23.31 4.39
C THR A 370 -4.99 24.49 5.24
N TYR A 371 -4.51 24.60 6.47
CA TYR A 371 -4.78 25.78 7.32
C TYR A 371 -4.26 27.09 6.73
N GLY A 372 -3.23 27.03 5.89
CA GLY A 372 -2.71 28.18 5.15
C GLY A 372 -3.50 28.56 3.89
N GLY A 373 -4.55 27.81 3.54
CA GLY A 373 -5.50 28.14 2.47
C GLY A 373 -5.13 27.59 1.08
N TRP A 374 -3.97 26.94 0.92
CA TRP A 374 -3.62 26.23 -0.32
C TRP A 374 -4.02 24.76 -0.26
N HIS A 375 -4.01 24.10 -1.41
CA HIS A 375 -4.33 22.68 -1.54
C HIS A 375 -3.08 21.81 -1.59
N ALA A 376 -3.00 20.80 -0.75
CA ALA A 376 -1.88 19.86 -0.66
C ALA A 376 -2.31 18.43 -1.06
N ASP A 377 -1.37 17.66 -1.61
CA ASP A 377 -1.56 16.26 -1.97
C ASP A 377 -1.72 15.39 -0.71
N THR A 378 -2.59 14.37 -0.76
CA THR A 378 -2.75 13.37 0.31
C THR A 378 -2.96 11.97 -0.25
N ASN A 379 -2.42 10.96 0.44
CA ASN A 379 -2.67 9.55 0.15
C ASN A 379 -3.97 9.04 0.82
N PRO A 380 -4.44 7.83 0.48
CA PRO A 380 -5.67 7.25 1.05
C PRO A 380 -5.63 7.04 2.57
N GLY A 381 -4.49 6.61 3.12
CA GLY A 381 -4.33 6.38 4.55
C GLY A 381 -4.42 7.67 5.37
N TYR A 382 -3.82 8.76 4.89
CA TYR A 382 -3.95 10.08 5.49
C TYR A 382 -5.38 10.62 5.36
N ALA A 383 -6.04 10.39 4.23
CA ALA A 383 -7.44 10.77 4.06
C ALA A 383 -8.38 10.02 5.03
N GLU A 384 -8.07 8.76 5.36
CA GLU A 384 -8.78 8.00 6.41
C GLU A 384 -8.49 8.54 7.80
N ALA A 385 -7.22 8.81 8.11
CA ALA A 385 -6.80 9.44 9.36
C ALA A 385 -7.47 10.80 9.57
N LEU A 386 -7.68 11.57 8.50
CA LEU A 386 -8.38 12.85 8.53
C LEU A 386 -9.87 12.70 8.86
N ARG A 387 -10.53 11.67 8.28
CA ARG A 387 -11.91 11.33 8.63
C ARG A 387 -12.03 10.94 10.10
N ALA A 388 -11.12 10.09 10.59
CA ALA A 388 -11.06 9.69 11.99
C ALA A 388 -10.80 10.89 12.92
N LEU A 389 -9.86 11.77 12.55
CA LEU A 389 -9.55 12.98 13.30
C LEU A 389 -10.75 13.94 13.37
N THR A 390 -11.55 14.03 12.30
CA THR A 390 -12.80 14.81 12.31
C THR A 390 -13.81 14.26 13.33
N VAL A 391 -13.92 12.95 13.45
CA VAL A 391 -14.77 12.31 14.48
C VAL A 391 -14.22 12.56 15.88
N GLN A 392 -12.90 12.44 16.07
CA GLN A 392 -12.25 12.76 17.33
C GLN A 392 -12.42 14.22 17.73
N ALA A 393 -12.38 15.17 16.79
CA ALA A 393 -12.60 16.59 17.06
C ALA A 393 -14.02 16.88 17.57
N ARG A 394 -15.04 16.23 17.00
CA ARG A 394 -16.42 16.30 17.51
C ARG A 394 -16.54 15.73 18.92
N LEU A 395 -15.89 14.58 19.16
CA LEU A 395 -15.88 13.96 20.48
C LEU A 395 -15.15 14.84 21.50
N ALA A 396 -14.03 15.44 21.10
CA ALA A 396 -13.23 16.35 21.92
C ALA A 396 -14.05 17.56 22.36
N GLN A 397 -14.70 18.24 21.40
CA GLN A 397 -15.58 19.37 21.71
C GLN A 397 -16.74 18.99 22.64
N ALA A 398 -17.37 17.83 22.41
CA ALA A 398 -18.47 17.35 23.25
C ALA A 398 -18.04 17.06 24.70
N HIS A 399 -16.76 16.77 24.93
CA HIS A 399 -16.18 16.54 26.27
C HIS A 399 -15.41 17.76 26.82
N GLY A 400 -15.52 18.93 26.17
CA GLY A 400 -14.94 20.18 26.65
C GLY A 400 -13.44 20.35 26.36
N HIS A 401 -12.87 19.55 25.47
CA HIS A 401 -11.49 19.71 24.99
C HIS A 401 -11.44 20.68 23.81
N LYS A 402 -10.46 21.57 23.79
CA LYS A 402 -10.15 22.45 22.66
C LYS A 402 -8.93 21.91 21.92
N LEU A 403 -9.06 21.80 20.60
CA LEU A 403 -8.01 21.27 19.74
C LEU A 403 -7.43 22.38 18.86
N TYR A 404 -6.11 22.41 18.76
CA TYR A 404 -5.39 23.35 17.92
C TYR A 404 -4.36 22.63 17.06
N ASN A 405 -4.21 23.03 15.80
CA ASN A 405 -3.08 22.63 14.97
C ASN A 405 -2.12 23.81 14.81
N CYS A 406 -0.82 23.60 15.00
CA CYS A 406 0.16 24.68 14.94
C CYS A 406 0.80 24.90 13.57
N ALA A 407 0.48 24.07 12.58
CA ALA A 407 1.08 24.11 11.26
C ALA A 407 0.12 24.66 10.20
N LYS A 408 0.55 25.69 9.45
CA LYS A 408 -0.22 26.19 8.29
C LYS A 408 -0.28 25.16 7.16
N SER A 409 0.77 24.34 7.04
CA SER A 409 0.90 23.31 6.02
C SER A 409 0.06 22.06 6.29
N ALA A 410 -0.47 21.90 7.49
CA ALA A 410 -1.32 20.76 7.83
C ALA A 410 -2.70 20.83 7.17
N ALA A 411 -3.27 19.66 6.91
CA ALA A 411 -4.64 19.48 6.47
C ALA A 411 -5.63 20.15 7.42
N LYS A 412 -6.54 20.94 6.86
CA LYS A 412 -7.56 21.65 7.63
C LYS A 412 -8.65 20.67 8.09
N VAL A 413 -8.91 20.68 9.40
CA VAL A 413 -9.94 19.83 10.00
C VAL A 413 -11.00 20.70 10.68
N PRO A 414 -12.30 20.48 10.41
CA PRO A 414 -13.36 21.15 11.15
C PRO A 414 -13.24 20.92 12.66
N LEU A 415 -13.48 21.97 13.46
CA LEU A 415 -13.40 21.96 14.94
C LEU A 415 -11.97 21.85 15.51
N ILE A 416 -10.94 21.99 14.68
CA ILE A 416 -9.55 22.14 15.12
C ILE A 416 -9.08 23.49 14.57
N ASP A 417 -8.76 24.43 15.45
CA ASP A 417 -8.37 25.79 15.07
C ASP A 417 -6.86 25.87 14.77
N PHE A 418 -6.45 26.79 13.89
CA PHE A 418 -5.03 27.09 13.68
C PHE A 418 -4.57 28.18 14.65
N VAL A 419 -3.45 27.93 15.34
CA VAL A 419 -2.73 28.92 16.17
C VAL A 419 -1.24 28.66 16.01
N ALA A 420 -0.44 29.69 15.69
CA ALA A 420 1.00 29.49 15.53
C ALA A 420 1.63 29.05 16.87
N ILE A 421 2.66 28.19 16.81
CA ILE A 421 3.22 27.61 18.04
C ILE A 421 3.74 28.67 19.01
N ASP A 422 4.32 29.75 18.50
CA ASP A 422 4.87 30.87 19.28
C ASP A 422 3.80 31.74 19.95
N ASP A 423 2.53 31.64 19.53
CA ASP A 423 1.41 32.39 20.10
C ASP A 423 0.84 31.73 21.37
N PHE A 424 1.22 30.48 21.66
CA PHE A 424 0.77 29.79 22.87
C PHE A 424 1.53 30.27 24.11
N VAL A 425 0.78 30.76 25.09
CA VAL A 425 1.29 31.13 26.41
C VAL A 425 0.78 30.13 27.44
N VAL A 426 1.71 29.36 28.02
CA VAL A 426 1.37 28.33 29.02
C VAL A 426 1.76 28.79 30.41
N ALA A 427 0.79 28.79 31.32
CA ALA A 427 1.02 29.11 32.72
C ALA A 427 1.93 28.06 33.38
N PRO A 428 2.77 28.46 34.34
CA PRO A 428 3.51 27.52 35.16
C PRO A 428 2.55 26.59 35.92
N ALA A 429 2.85 25.29 35.95
CA ALA A 429 2.13 24.33 36.78
C ALA A 429 2.79 24.22 38.15
N GLU A 430 1.99 24.04 39.22
CA GLU A 430 2.50 23.81 40.58
C GLU A 430 3.35 22.52 40.67
N GLU A 431 2.94 21.48 39.94
CA GLU A 431 3.65 20.20 39.82
C GLU A 431 3.93 19.94 38.33
N THR A 432 5.18 19.65 37.97
CA THR A 432 5.54 19.38 36.57
C THR A 432 4.87 18.09 36.06
N PRO A 433 4.59 17.97 34.75
CA PRO A 433 4.01 16.74 34.20
C PRO A 433 4.83 15.48 34.51
N ALA A 434 6.16 15.57 34.48
CA ALA A 434 7.05 14.47 34.84
C ALA A 434 6.87 14.03 36.31
N ALA A 435 6.84 14.98 37.25
CA ALA A 435 6.65 14.68 38.67
C ALA A 435 5.30 13.99 38.94
N LEU A 436 4.23 14.49 38.31
CA LEU A 436 2.90 13.90 38.41
C LEU A 436 2.87 12.45 37.87
N ILE A 437 3.45 12.19 36.69
CA ILE A 437 3.53 10.83 36.13
C ILE A 437 4.32 9.90 37.05
N ASN A 438 5.46 10.36 37.58
CA ASN A 438 6.29 9.59 38.51
C ASN A 438 5.55 9.19 39.78
N ARG A 439 4.66 10.06 40.27
CA ARG A 439 3.82 9.79 41.43
C ARG A 439 2.65 8.85 41.11
N MET A 440 1.99 9.01 39.96
CA MET A 440 0.81 8.23 39.57
C MET A 440 1.18 6.82 39.06
N VAL A 441 2.34 6.68 38.41
CA VAL A 441 2.86 5.43 37.88
C VAL A 441 4.29 5.23 38.42
N PRO A 442 4.44 4.75 39.66
CA PRO A 442 5.74 4.41 40.23
C PRO A 442 6.31 3.14 39.59
N GLU A 443 7.62 2.93 39.76
CA GLU A 443 8.27 1.70 39.32
C GLU A 443 7.67 0.46 40.01
N PRO A 444 7.27 -0.58 39.27
CA PRO A 444 6.71 -1.79 39.88
C PRO A 444 7.74 -2.48 40.76
N THR A 445 7.39 -2.80 42.01
CA THR A 445 8.27 -3.62 42.87
C THR A 445 8.32 -5.07 42.39
N SER A 446 9.33 -5.85 42.79
CA SER A 446 9.39 -7.30 42.52
C SER A 446 8.12 -8.02 43.00
N GLN A 447 7.55 -7.59 44.13
CA GLN A 447 6.31 -8.15 44.66
C GLN A 447 5.10 -7.86 43.74
N ASN A 448 5.00 -6.65 43.17
CA ASN A 448 3.96 -6.31 42.21
C ASN A 448 4.09 -7.16 40.93
N ARG A 449 5.31 -7.31 40.40
CA ARG A 449 5.59 -8.10 39.20
C ARG A 449 5.26 -9.58 39.40
N LEU A 450 5.74 -10.19 40.47
CA LEU A 450 5.44 -11.60 40.78
C LEU A 450 3.94 -11.86 41.01
N SER A 451 3.22 -10.91 41.60
CA SER A 451 1.76 -11.01 41.76
C SER A 451 1.05 -11.01 40.41
N HIS A 452 1.45 -10.13 39.48
CA HIS A 452 0.93 -10.09 38.11
C HIS A 452 1.18 -11.40 37.37
N TYR A 453 2.41 -11.92 37.41
CA TYR A 453 2.78 -13.17 36.72
C TYR A 453 1.94 -14.36 37.18
N ARG A 454 1.65 -14.47 38.48
CA ARG A 454 0.79 -15.55 39.01
C ARG A 454 -0.65 -15.46 38.49
N LEU A 455 -1.21 -14.25 38.40
CA LEU A 455 -2.57 -14.03 37.87
C LEU A 455 -2.63 -14.41 36.39
N VAL A 456 -1.66 -13.94 35.60
CA VAL A 456 -1.53 -14.25 34.18
C VAL A 456 -1.34 -15.75 33.95
N GLN A 457 -0.44 -16.42 34.68
CA GLN A 457 -0.23 -17.87 34.57
C GLN A 457 -1.52 -18.65 34.84
N LYS A 458 -2.29 -18.25 35.86
CA LYS A 458 -3.56 -18.90 36.20
C LYS A 458 -4.58 -18.76 35.07
N GLU A 459 -4.69 -17.56 34.49
CA GLU A 459 -5.65 -17.29 33.41
C GLU A 459 -5.25 -17.97 32.09
N LEU A 460 -3.99 -17.89 31.70
CA LEU A 460 -3.47 -18.62 30.52
C LEU A 460 -3.66 -20.14 30.68
N SER A 461 -3.38 -20.69 31.86
CA SER A 461 -3.60 -22.11 32.14
C SER A 461 -5.08 -22.52 32.11
N ARG A 462 -6.00 -21.60 32.45
CA ARG A 462 -7.45 -21.81 32.29
C ARG A 462 -7.81 -21.85 30.81
N ALA A 463 -7.41 -20.84 30.04
CA ALA A 463 -7.70 -20.75 28.61
C ALA A 463 -7.13 -21.95 27.83
N ARG A 464 -5.86 -22.32 28.10
CA ARG A 464 -5.21 -23.50 27.54
C ARG A 464 -6.00 -24.79 27.79
N ARG A 465 -6.53 -25.00 28.99
CA ARG A 465 -7.39 -26.17 29.29
C ARG A 465 -8.69 -26.13 28.50
N SER A 466 -9.32 -24.96 28.36
CA SER A 466 -10.51 -24.81 27.52
C SER A 466 -10.22 -25.15 26.05
N PHE A 467 -9.10 -24.68 25.50
CA PHE A 467 -8.68 -25.05 24.15
C PHE A 467 -8.39 -26.55 24.04
N GLN A 468 -7.75 -27.18 25.03
CA GLN A 468 -7.54 -28.62 25.02
C GLN A 468 -8.85 -29.42 24.98
N GLU A 469 -9.88 -28.98 25.72
CA GLU A 469 -11.20 -29.59 25.68
C GLU A 469 -11.88 -29.42 24.32
N ILE A 470 -11.75 -28.25 23.68
CA ILE A 470 -12.24 -28.03 22.31
C ILE A 470 -11.54 -28.97 21.33
N LEU A 471 -10.21 -29.08 21.41
CA LEU A 471 -9.41 -29.96 20.55
C LEU A 471 -9.87 -31.43 20.66
N ASN A 472 -10.12 -31.89 21.88
CA ASN A 472 -10.60 -33.25 22.13
C ASN A 472 -11.99 -33.47 21.52
N LEU A 473 -12.91 -32.50 21.70
CA LEU A 473 -14.26 -32.53 21.13
C LEU A 473 -14.24 -32.52 19.59
N SER A 474 -13.39 -31.69 18.98
CA SER A 474 -13.27 -31.63 17.52
C SER A 474 -12.69 -32.90 16.92
N ARG A 475 -11.70 -33.53 17.58
CA ARG A 475 -11.17 -34.85 17.18
C ARG A 475 -12.22 -35.95 17.33
N GLU A 476 -13.02 -35.92 18.40
CA GLU A 476 -14.14 -36.85 18.60
C GLU A 476 -15.20 -36.68 17.50
N ALA A 477 -15.52 -35.45 17.11
CA ALA A 477 -16.47 -35.17 16.04
C ALA A 477 -15.98 -35.67 14.68
N LEU A 478 -14.68 -35.53 14.37
CA LEU A 478 -14.08 -36.08 13.16
C LEU A 478 -14.18 -37.62 13.11
N GLN A 479 -13.94 -38.29 14.25
CA GLN A 479 -14.17 -39.74 14.35
C GLN A 479 -15.64 -40.13 14.21
N CYS A 480 -16.58 -39.26 14.63
CA CYS A 480 -18.00 -39.49 14.41
C CYS A 480 -18.37 -39.29 12.94
N ALA A 481 -17.74 -38.35 12.23
CA ALA A 481 -17.93 -38.17 10.79
C ALA A 481 -17.58 -39.47 10.03
N ASP A 482 -16.44 -40.09 10.31
CA ASP A 482 -16.06 -41.38 9.70
C ASP A 482 -17.15 -42.46 9.89
N GLY A 483 -17.78 -42.53 11.08
CA GLY A 483 -18.88 -43.46 11.35
C GLY A 483 -20.24 -43.05 10.75
N LEU A 484 -20.46 -41.76 10.52
CA LEU A 484 -21.68 -41.25 9.89
C LEU A 484 -21.72 -41.51 8.39
N PHE A 485 -20.57 -41.46 7.72
CA PHE A 485 -20.45 -41.69 6.27
C PHE A 485 -19.99 -43.11 5.92
N GLY A 486 -19.47 -43.87 6.88
CA GLY A 486 -19.03 -45.26 6.66
C GLY A 486 -17.64 -45.33 6.02
N THR A 487 -16.77 -44.38 6.35
CA THR A 487 -15.40 -44.28 5.82
C THR A 487 -14.38 -44.77 6.86
N ASN A 488 -13.11 -44.96 6.47
CA ASN A 488 -12.05 -45.53 7.31
C ASN A 488 -12.38 -46.92 7.92
N GLY A 489 -13.12 -47.76 7.19
CA GLY A 489 -13.43 -49.14 7.60
C GLY A 489 -14.57 -49.28 8.62
N ARG A 490 -15.44 -48.28 8.75
CA ARG A 490 -16.62 -48.29 9.64
C ARG A 490 -17.94 -48.47 8.86
N GLU A 491 -18.95 -49.05 9.50
CA GLU A 491 -20.31 -49.08 8.96
C GLU A 491 -21.05 -47.76 9.24
N ARG A 492 -21.95 -47.38 8.32
CA ARG A 492 -22.73 -46.14 8.40
C ARG A 492 -23.76 -46.20 9.54
N ASP A 493 -23.60 -45.36 10.58
CA ASP A 493 -24.53 -45.28 11.73
C ASP A 493 -24.94 -43.84 12.07
N PHE A 494 -26.24 -43.55 11.96
CA PHE A 494 -26.83 -42.24 12.24
C PHE A 494 -26.68 -41.78 13.70
N ARG A 495 -26.41 -42.69 14.66
CA ARG A 495 -26.11 -42.30 16.06
C ARG A 495 -24.90 -41.39 16.16
N HIS A 496 -23.96 -41.47 15.22
CA HIS A 496 -22.83 -40.56 15.15
C HIS A 496 -23.26 -39.12 14.89
N LYS A 497 -24.30 -38.88 14.07
CA LYS A 497 -24.87 -37.54 13.88
C LYS A 497 -25.42 -36.96 15.18
N ILE A 498 -26.18 -37.75 15.94
CA ILE A 498 -26.73 -37.31 17.25
C ILE A 498 -25.60 -36.93 18.22
N ARG A 499 -24.47 -37.65 18.16
CA ARG A 499 -23.29 -37.37 18.98
C ARG A 499 -22.59 -36.08 18.53
N MET A 500 -22.46 -35.85 17.23
CA MET A 500 -21.94 -34.59 16.67
C MET A 500 -22.82 -33.40 17.07
N ASP A 501 -24.14 -33.50 16.96
CA ASP A 501 -25.07 -32.43 17.37
C ASP A 501 -24.96 -32.08 18.87
N LYS A 502 -24.53 -33.04 19.70
CA LYS A 502 -24.24 -32.80 21.14
C LYS A 502 -22.89 -32.11 21.32
N ILE A 503 -21.89 -32.48 20.52
CA ILE A 503 -20.57 -31.84 20.52
C ILE A 503 -20.72 -30.37 20.10
N GLU A 504 -21.41 -30.08 19.01
CA GLU A 504 -21.67 -28.72 18.52
C GLU A 504 -22.35 -27.87 19.59
N ARG A 505 -23.42 -28.38 20.22
CA ARG A 505 -24.07 -27.69 21.35
C ARG A 505 -23.10 -27.38 22.50
N ARG A 506 -22.16 -28.27 22.81
CA ARG A 506 -21.15 -28.01 23.86
C ARG A 506 -20.17 -26.92 23.41
N LEU A 507 -19.72 -26.95 22.17
CA LEU A 507 -18.82 -25.94 21.60
C LEU A 507 -19.48 -24.56 21.58
N ASP A 508 -20.76 -24.48 21.22
CA ASP A 508 -21.51 -23.23 21.06
C ASP A 508 -22.02 -22.65 22.39
N GLN A 509 -22.27 -23.48 23.41
CA GLN A 509 -22.80 -23.00 24.69
C GLN A 509 -21.70 -22.83 25.74
N ARG A 510 -20.95 -23.90 26.03
CA ARG A 510 -19.98 -23.91 27.12
C ARG A 510 -18.67 -23.21 26.75
N TYR A 511 -18.30 -23.27 25.47
CA TYR A 511 -17.03 -22.75 24.97
C TYR A 511 -17.21 -21.61 23.96
N ALA A 512 -18.41 -21.02 23.88
CA ALA A 512 -18.80 -20.03 22.86
C ALA A 512 -17.71 -19.00 22.53
N GLU A 513 -17.14 -18.39 23.57
CA GLU A 513 -16.11 -17.36 23.44
C GLU A 513 -14.77 -17.90 22.90
N PHE A 514 -14.30 -19.05 23.41
CA PHE A 514 -13.08 -19.67 22.90
C PHE A 514 -13.27 -20.24 21.50
N THR A 515 -14.46 -20.74 21.18
CA THR A 515 -14.86 -21.20 19.85
C THR A 515 -14.78 -20.06 18.83
N LEU A 516 -15.16 -18.83 19.19
CA LEU A 516 -15.01 -17.67 18.32
C LEU A 516 -13.53 -17.42 17.96
N LEU A 517 -12.63 -17.50 18.94
CA LEU A 517 -11.19 -17.38 18.72
C LEU A 517 -10.65 -18.52 17.85
N VAL A 518 -11.08 -19.76 18.09
CA VAL A 518 -10.70 -20.92 17.26
C VAL A 518 -11.12 -20.70 15.81
N LYS A 519 -12.34 -20.20 15.57
CA LYS A 519 -12.83 -19.88 14.23
C LYS A 519 -11.98 -18.82 13.55
N GLN A 520 -11.59 -17.75 14.25
CA GLN A 520 -10.70 -16.72 13.71
C GLN A 520 -9.31 -17.28 13.34
N PHE A 521 -8.77 -18.20 14.14
CA PHE A 521 -7.45 -18.79 13.89
C PHE A 521 -7.46 -19.88 12.80
N GLY A 522 -8.60 -20.54 12.57
CA GLY A 522 -8.83 -21.50 11.49
C GLY A 522 -9.47 -20.92 10.22
N LEU A 523 -9.69 -19.60 10.17
CA LEU A 523 -10.51 -18.93 9.15
C LEU A 523 -10.06 -19.22 7.72
N LYS A 524 -8.74 -19.25 7.47
CA LYS A 524 -8.17 -19.55 6.15
C LYS A 524 -8.67 -20.89 5.58
N LYS A 525 -8.95 -21.88 6.43
CA LYS A 525 -9.52 -23.17 6.03
C LYS A 525 -11.05 -23.17 6.00
N PHE A 526 -11.73 -22.51 6.95
CA PHE A 526 -13.19 -22.34 6.88
C PHE A 526 -13.64 -21.72 5.55
N LEU A 527 -12.85 -20.81 5.00
CA LEU A 527 -13.16 -20.16 3.72
C LEU A 527 -12.89 -21.04 2.51
N ARG A 528 -12.08 -22.09 2.64
CA ARG A 528 -11.97 -23.15 1.62
C ARG A 528 -13.22 -24.03 1.58
N ILE A 529 -13.98 -24.11 2.68
CA ILE A 529 -15.27 -24.83 2.78
C ILE A 529 -16.40 -24.05 2.10
N LEU A 530 -16.32 -22.70 2.08
CA LEU A 530 -17.29 -21.84 1.37
C LEU A 530 -17.24 -21.97 -0.16
N LYS A 531 -16.35 -22.80 -0.71
CA LYS A 531 -16.26 -23.13 -2.14
C LYS A 531 -17.39 -24.05 -2.65
N ALA A 532 -18.49 -24.14 -1.91
CA ALA A 532 -19.54 -25.12 -2.17
C ALA A 532 -20.70 -24.54 -3.01
N PRO A 533 -21.47 -25.38 -3.71
CA PRO A 533 -22.57 -24.92 -4.55
C PRO A 533 -23.62 -24.15 -3.74
N THR A 534 -24.14 -23.09 -4.35
CA THR A 534 -25.08 -22.14 -3.74
C THR A 534 -26.49 -22.72 -3.55
N GLU A 535 -26.86 -23.82 -4.23
CA GLU A 535 -28.16 -24.46 -4.09
C GLU A 535 -28.13 -25.74 -3.21
N PRO A 536 -29.08 -25.92 -2.27
CA PRO A 536 -29.15 -27.10 -1.40
C PRO A 536 -29.37 -28.45 -2.12
N ALA A 537 -29.85 -28.43 -3.37
CA ALA A 537 -30.12 -29.62 -4.17
C ALA A 537 -28.86 -30.21 -4.83
N ASP A 538 -27.74 -29.49 -4.81
CA ASP A 538 -26.51 -29.84 -5.54
C ASP A 538 -25.46 -30.56 -4.68
N TRP A 539 -25.69 -30.67 -3.37
CA TRP A 539 -24.73 -31.28 -2.45
C TRP A 539 -24.78 -32.81 -2.49
N THR A 540 -23.71 -33.44 -2.94
CA THR A 540 -23.55 -34.90 -2.86
C THR A 540 -23.18 -35.34 -1.43
N ASP A 541 -23.47 -36.61 -1.08
CA ASP A 541 -23.05 -37.20 0.21
C ASP A 541 -21.53 -37.02 0.45
N GLU A 542 -20.73 -37.09 -0.62
CA GLU A 542 -19.27 -36.91 -0.60
C GLU A 542 -18.86 -35.45 -0.33
N GLN A 543 -19.59 -34.47 -0.89
CA GLN A 543 -19.37 -33.05 -0.60
C GLN A 543 -19.76 -32.70 0.84
N ILE A 544 -20.86 -33.28 1.35
CA ILE A 544 -21.28 -33.12 2.74
C ILE A 544 -20.24 -33.74 3.69
N GLU A 545 -19.73 -34.92 3.37
CA GLU A 545 -18.64 -35.56 4.13
C GLU A 545 -17.39 -34.67 4.14
N THR A 546 -16.96 -34.19 2.97
CA THR A 546 -15.77 -33.36 2.82
C THR A 546 -15.90 -32.07 3.62
N ALA A 547 -17.00 -31.32 3.47
CA ALA A 547 -17.24 -30.08 4.21
C ALA A 547 -17.32 -30.32 5.73
N THR A 548 -17.91 -31.43 6.16
CA THR A 548 -17.96 -31.82 7.58
C THR A 548 -16.56 -32.07 8.13
N ARG A 549 -15.71 -32.80 7.39
CA ARG A 549 -14.32 -33.08 7.80
C ARG A 549 -13.49 -31.80 7.83
N ASP A 550 -13.55 -31.00 6.77
CA ASP A 550 -12.84 -29.72 6.68
C ASP A 550 -13.22 -28.77 7.82
N TYR A 551 -14.50 -28.75 8.23
CA TYR A 551 -14.98 -27.94 9.34
C TYR A 551 -14.27 -28.32 10.65
N TYR A 552 -14.25 -29.61 11.00
CA TYR A 552 -13.63 -30.06 12.24
C TYR A 552 -12.09 -30.03 12.18
N GLU A 553 -11.48 -30.26 11.02
CA GLU A 553 -10.04 -30.07 10.82
C GLU A 553 -9.62 -28.60 11.00
N SER A 554 -10.44 -27.65 10.52
CA SER A 554 -10.22 -26.23 10.73
C SER A 554 -10.28 -25.85 12.22
N TYR A 555 -11.20 -26.44 12.97
CA TYR A 555 -11.24 -26.29 14.43
C TYR A 555 -9.98 -26.84 15.10
N ILE A 556 -9.54 -28.05 14.70
CA ILE A 556 -8.37 -28.71 15.28
C ILE A 556 -7.13 -27.82 15.11
N GLU A 557 -6.84 -27.36 13.90
CA GLU A 557 -5.67 -26.53 13.62
C GLU A 557 -5.72 -25.16 14.31
N GLY A 558 -6.88 -24.49 14.27
CA GLY A 558 -7.09 -23.22 14.97
C GLY A 558 -6.85 -23.36 16.47
N THR A 559 -7.32 -24.47 17.05
CA THR A 559 -7.14 -24.78 18.47
C THR A 559 -5.71 -25.15 18.82
N GLU A 560 -5.03 -25.96 17.99
CA GLU A 560 -3.62 -26.32 18.18
C GLU A 560 -2.72 -25.08 18.14
N THR A 561 -2.99 -24.16 17.21
CA THR A 561 -2.29 -22.86 17.13
C THR A 561 -2.46 -22.06 18.42
N LEU A 562 -3.69 -22.00 18.96
CA LEU A 562 -3.98 -21.28 20.20
C LEU A 562 -3.35 -21.95 21.43
N ILE A 563 -3.33 -23.29 21.51
CA ILE A 563 -2.63 -24.03 22.57
C ILE A 563 -1.14 -23.72 22.53
N LYS A 564 -0.52 -23.78 21.34
CA LYS A 564 0.89 -23.42 21.16
C LYS A 564 1.16 -21.99 21.63
N LEU A 565 0.31 -21.03 21.26
CA LEU A 565 0.43 -19.63 21.71
C LEU A 565 0.33 -19.50 23.24
N MET A 566 -0.57 -20.25 23.89
CA MET A 566 -0.67 -20.27 25.35
C MET A 566 0.61 -20.83 25.99
N ASP A 567 1.13 -21.94 25.47
CA ASP A 567 2.33 -22.62 25.97
C ASP A 567 3.56 -21.71 25.84
N GLU A 568 3.78 -21.11 24.66
CA GLU A 568 4.87 -20.15 24.45
C GLU A 568 4.77 -18.91 25.34
N THR A 569 3.55 -18.47 25.65
CA THR A 569 3.35 -17.32 26.55
C THR A 569 3.56 -17.72 28.01
N LEU A 570 3.20 -18.94 28.41
CA LEU A 570 3.50 -19.48 29.74
C LEU A 570 5.02 -19.60 29.96
N ASP A 571 5.77 -20.07 28.96
CA ASP A 571 7.24 -20.11 28.97
C ASP A 571 7.83 -18.70 29.16
N ARG A 572 7.30 -17.72 28.41
CA ARG A 572 7.70 -16.31 28.57
C ARG A 572 7.45 -15.78 29.97
N VAL A 573 6.27 -16.05 30.56
CA VAL A 573 5.98 -15.63 31.93
C VAL A 573 6.91 -16.33 32.92
N ALA A 574 7.26 -17.60 32.71
CA ALA A 574 8.25 -18.29 33.54
C ALA A 574 9.63 -17.62 33.46
N ALA A 575 10.09 -17.23 32.28
CA ALA A 575 11.33 -16.46 32.12
C ALA A 575 11.25 -15.11 32.84
N ARG A 576 10.13 -14.38 32.76
CA ARG A 576 9.93 -13.11 33.51
C ARG A 576 10.00 -13.28 35.02
N ILE A 577 9.52 -14.41 35.55
CA ILE A 577 9.63 -14.74 36.98
C ILE A 577 11.10 -15.00 37.34
N GLU A 578 11.87 -15.67 36.49
CA GLU A 578 13.31 -15.88 36.72
C GLU A 578 14.08 -14.55 36.71
N GLU A 579 13.77 -13.62 35.80
CA GLU A 579 14.38 -12.27 35.77
C GLU A 579 14.21 -11.45 37.06
N ASP A 580 13.23 -11.80 37.91
CA ASP A 580 12.99 -11.14 39.19
C ASP A 580 13.88 -11.68 40.32
N LYS A 581 14.62 -12.77 40.10
CA LYS A 581 15.56 -13.36 41.07
C LYS A 581 16.95 -12.75 40.93
N SER A 582 17.68 -12.67 42.04
CA SER A 582 19.09 -12.24 42.04
C SER A 582 20.02 -13.22 41.34
N HIS A 583 19.63 -14.50 41.28
CA HIS A 583 20.34 -15.58 40.58
C HIS A 583 19.33 -16.29 39.67
N PRO A 584 19.04 -15.73 38.49
CA PRO A 584 18.11 -16.34 37.54
C PRO A 584 18.70 -17.62 36.96
N LYS A 585 17.84 -18.49 36.43
CA LYS A 585 18.28 -19.56 35.52
C LYS A 585 18.66 -18.94 34.17
N PHE A 586 19.93 -18.55 34.00
CA PHE A 586 20.39 -17.83 32.82
C PHE A 586 20.08 -18.54 31.50
N ASP A 587 20.33 -19.85 31.42
CA ASP A 587 20.04 -20.62 30.20
C ASP A 587 18.55 -20.53 29.78
N LEU A 588 17.62 -20.63 30.74
CA LEU A 588 16.18 -20.49 30.47
C LEU A 588 15.84 -19.08 29.99
N VAL A 589 16.41 -18.06 30.64
CA VAL A 589 16.13 -16.66 30.34
C VAL A 589 16.72 -16.24 28.98
N PHE A 590 17.98 -16.60 28.70
CA PHE A 590 18.65 -16.27 27.44
C PHE A 590 18.01 -16.99 26.26
N THR A 591 17.71 -18.28 26.40
CA THR A 591 17.02 -19.06 25.35
C THR A 591 15.65 -18.46 25.04
N GLN A 592 14.90 -17.98 26.04
CA GLN A 592 13.62 -17.31 25.81
C GLN A 592 13.80 -15.97 25.07
N TRP A 593 14.81 -15.17 25.41
CA TRP A 593 15.07 -13.90 24.75
C TRP A 593 15.54 -14.08 23.30
N GLU A 594 16.39 -15.06 23.03
CA GLU A 594 16.82 -15.43 21.68
C GLU A 594 15.63 -15.88 20.83
N LYS A 595 14.78 -16.77 21.37
CA LYS A 595 13.56 -17.25 20.71
C LYS A 595 12.59 -16.12 20.36
N ASP A 596 12.47 -15.12 21.23
CA ASP A 596 11.56 -13.99 21.02
C ASP A 596 12.19 -12.83 20.24
N GLU A 597 13.48 -12.92 19.85
CA GLU A 597 14.27 -11.83 19.26
C GLU A 597 14.31 -10.57 20.16
N GLN A 598 14.53 -10.76 21.47
CA GLN A 598 14.50 -9.70 22.48
C GLN A 598 15.84 -9.50 23.22
N PRO A 599 16.96 -9.27 22.51
CA PRO A 599 18.28 -9.15 23.13
C PRO A 599 18.40 -7.99 24.13
N GLY A 600 17.62 -6.91 23.95
CA GLY A 600 17.59 -5.74 24.83
C GLY A 600 17.13 -6.03 26.26
N ARG A 601 16.55 -7.21 26.52
CA ARG A 601 16.16 -7.61 27.88
C ARG A 601 17.32 -7.86 28.83
N LEU A 602 18.52 -8.11 28.29
CA LEU A 602 19.73 -8.15 29.10
C LEU A 602 19.94 -6.83 29.87
N ARG A 603 19.63 -5.69 29.24
CA ARG A 603 19.72 -4.37 29.88
C ARG A 603 18.71 -4.21 31.01
N ILE A 604 17.49 -4.70 30.81
CA ILE A 604 16.45 -4.73 31.85
C ILE A 604 16.91 -5.58 33.04
N LEU A 605 17.53 -6.73 32.79
CA LEU A 605 18.06 -7.60 33.85
C LEU A 605 19.17 -6.90 34.65
N ARG A 606 20.14 -6.28 33.97
CA ARG A 606 21.21 -5.49 34.59
C ARG A 606 20.68 -4.29 35.38
N GLN A 607 19.65 -3.62 34.88
CA GLN A 607 19.00 -2.51 35.60
C GLN A 607 18.32 -2.98 36.89
N LYS A 608 17.67 -4.15 36.87
CA LYS A 608 17.04 -4.74 38.06
C LYS A 608 18.08 -5.25 39.06
N HIS A 609 19.16 -5.84 38.56
CA HIS A 609 20.20 -6.49 39.35
C HIS A 609 21.59 -6.01 38.87
N PRO A 610 22.11 -4.89 39.39
CA PRO A 610 23.39 -4.33 38.92
C PRO A 610 24.60 -5.26 39.05
N GLU A 611 24.55 -6.24 39.97
CA GLU A 611 25.62 -7.22 40.17
C GLU A 611 25.39 -8.55 39.43
N VAL A 612 24.41 -8.62 38.52
CA VAL A 612 24.06 -9.87 37.84
C VAL A 612 25.21 -10.44 37.00
N ASP A 613 26.05 -9.59 36.40
CA ASP A 613 27.20 -10.05 35.62
C ASP A 613 28.26 -10.74 36.49
N ALA A 614 28.33 -10.41 37.79
CA ALA A 614 29.31 -11.00 38.72
C ALA A 614 28.95 -12.43 39.12
N VAL A 615 27.67 -12.80 39.02
CA VAL A 615 27.17 -14.15 39.35
C VAL A 615 27.06 -15.07 38.13
N MET A 616 27.33 -14.56 36.92
CA MET A 616 27.38 -15.34 35.69
C MET A 616 28.69 -16.13 35.57
N SER A 617 28.59 -17.35 35.05
CA SER A 617 29.71 -18.17 34.62
C SER A 617 30.46 -17.56 33.42
N GLY A 618 31.55 -18.20 32.97
CA GLY A 618 32.27 -17.77 31.75
C GLY A 618 31.37 -17.84 30.52
N GLU A 619 30.73 -18.99 30.30
CA GLU A 619 29.83 -19.23 29.16
C GLU A 619 28.61 -18.30 29.16
N GLU A 620 28.03 -18.03 30.33
CA GLU A 620 26.88 -17.12 30.47
C GLU A 620 27.27 -15.67 30.14
N ARG A 621 28.48 -15.23 30.53
CA ARG A 621 28.99 -13.91 30.16
C ARG A 621 29.24 -13.80 28.66
N ASP A 622 29.66 -14.89 28.01
CA ASP A 622 29.88 -14.92 26.57
C ASP A 622 28.54 -14.78 25.82
N ARG A 623 27.50 -15.56 26.19
CA ARG A 623 26.13 -15.38 25.65
C ARG A 623 25.56 -13.99 25.93
N ALA A 624 25.81 -13.43 27.12
CA ALA A 624 25.39 -12.06 27.42
C ALA A 624 26.06 -11.03 26.49
N ARG A 625 27.32 -11.22 26.11
CA ARG A 625 27.98 -10.36 25.10
C ARG A 625 27.37 -10.52 23.71
N GLU A 626 27.01 -11.74 23.32
CA GLU A 626 26.33 -12.00 22.04
C GLU A 626 24.97 -11.31 21.98
N LEU A 627 24.18 -11.38 23.06
CA LEU A 627 22.92 -10.66 23.18
C LEU A 627 23.11 -9.14 23.08
N GLU A 628 24.10 -8.58 23.78
CA GLU A 628 24.39 -7.14 23.68
C GLU A 628 24.76 -6.73 22.25
N ASN A 629 25.59 -7.53 21.57
CA ASN A 629 25.96 -7.30 20.16
C ASN A 629 24.73 -7.41 19.24
N ALA A 630 23.87 -8.40 19.45
CA ALA A 630 22.63 -8.57 18.68
C ALA A 630 21.69 -7.38 18.87
N PHE A 631 21.58 -6.84 20.09
CA PHE A 631 20.83 -5.62 20.36
C PHE A 631 21.41 -4.42 19.60
N GLU A 632 22.72 -4.22 19.66
CA GLU A 632 23.35 -3.10 18.95
C GLU A 632 23.17 -3.23 17.42
N MET A 633 23.36 -4.42 16.84
CA MET A 633 23.09 -4.66 15.42
C MET A 633 21.64 -4.33 15.05
N MET A 634 20.67 -4.84 15.83
CA MET A 634 19.24 -4.57 15.66
C MET A 634 18.90 -3.08 15.72
N MET A 635 19.62 -2.31 16.54
CA MET A 635 19.43 -0.87 16.69
C MET A 635 20.09 -0.03 15.59
N THR A 636 21.09 -0.58 14.88
CA THR A 636 21.85 0.12 13.82
C THR A 636 21.49 -0.29 12.39
N GLU A 637 20.66 -1.31 12.20
CA GLU A 637 20.28 -1.82 10.88
C GLU A 637 19.56 -0.75 10.04
N GLU A 638 20.18 -0.27 8.95
CA GLU A 638 19.58 0.77 8.10
C GLU A 638 18.81 0.21 6.90
N ARG A 639 19.10 -1.03 6.48
CA ARG A 639 18.48 -1.67 5.31
C ARG A 639 17.35 -2.59 5.73
N THR A 640 16.22 -2.02 6.14
CA THR A 640 15.06 -2.79 6.57
C THR A 640 14.10 -3.10 5.40
N GLU A 641 13.16 -4.03 5.61
CA GLU A 641 12.10 -4.33 4.63
C GLU A 641 11.31 -3.06 4.26
N GLN A 642 11.05 -2.18 5.24
CA GLN A 642 10.41 -0.88 4.98
C GLN A 642 11.11 -0.09 3.89
N VAL A 643 12.42 0.08 4.02
CA VAL A 643 13.22 0.95 3.14
C VAL A 643 13.20 0.40 1.73
N ILE A 644 13.30 -0.93 1.60
CA ILE A 644 13.18 -1.64 0.32
C ILE A 644 11.81 -1.39 -0.32
N THR A 645 10.73 -1.52 0.45
CA THR A 645 9.37 -1.24 -0.05
C THR A 645 9.18 0.23 -0.44
N LEU A 646 9.70 1.18 0.35
CA LEU A 646 9.61 2.60 0.05
C LEU A 646 10.34 2.97 -1.24
N GLU A 647 11.54 2.41 -1.48
CA GLU A 647 12.30 2.63 -2.72
C GLU A 647 11.56 2.14 -3.97
N GLN A 648 10.76 1.07 -3.84
CA GLN A 648 9.90 0.59 -4.93
C GLN A 648 8.70 1.53 -5.17
N ILE A 649 8.13 2.08 -4.10
CA ILE A 649 6.96 2.97 -4.20
C ILE A 649 7.34 4.37 -4.72
N HIS A 650 8.46 4.92 -4.24
CA HIS A 650 8.95 6.26 -4.59
C HIS A 650 9.75 6.26 -5.89
N ASP A 651 9.45 5.35 -6.82
CA ASP A 651 10.23 5.21 -8.03
C ASP A 651 10.05 6.42 -8.97
N VAL A 652 11.17 7.09 -9.26
CA VAL A 652 11.23 8.27 -10.13
C VAL A 652 10.64 8.01 -11.51
N ARG A 653 10.61 6.76 -11.99
CA ARG A 653 9.98 6.40 -13.28
C ARG A 653 8.54 6.89 -13.40
N HIS A 654 7.78 6.85 -12.30
CA HIS A 654 6.39 7.26 -12.29
C HIS A 654 6.19 8.80 -12.26
N THR A 655 7.26 9.58 -12.09
CA THR A 655 7.18 11.05 -12.11
C THR A 655 6.86 11.63 -13.49
N ARG A 656 7.26 10.93 -14.57
CA ARG A 656 6.97 11.29 -15.96
C ARG A 656 5.48 11.55 -16.19
N SER A 657 4.65 10.60 -15.79
CA SER A 657 3.19 10.60 -15.96
C SER A 657 2.53 11.81 -15.29
N LYS A 658 2.85 12.05 -14.01
CA LYS A 658 2.32 13.21 -13.28
C LYS A 658 2.78 14.53 -13.90
N ALA A 659 4.03 14.63 -14.35
CA ALA A 659 4.55 15.83 -15.00
C ALA A 659 3.78 16.17 -16.28
N GLN A 660 3.51 15.18 -17.15
CA GLN A 660 2.73 15.37 -18.37
C GLN A 660 1.29 15.83 -18.08
N LEU A 661 0.65 15.24 -17.07
CA LEU A 661 -0.70 15.65 -16.63
C LEU A 661 -0.72 17.11 -16.15
N LEU A 662 0.26 17.51 -15.31
CA LEU A 662 0.36 18.87 -14.80
C LEU A 662 0.64 19.88 -15.92
N PHE A 663 1.49 19.51 -16.88
CA PHE A 663 1.77 20.31 -18.07
C PHE A 663 0.51 20.53 -18.92
N GLY A 664 -0.23 19.47 -19.25
CA GLY A 664 -1.48 19.58 -20.00
C GLY A 664 -2.55 20.44 -19.30
N ARG A 665 -2.52 20.49 -17.96
CA ARG A 665 -3.39 21.35 -17.14
C ARG A 665 -2.81 22.74 -16.85
N LYS A 666 -1.66 23.08 -17.42
CA LYS A 666 -0.93 24.36 -17.25
C LYS A 666 -0.66 24.69 -15.77
N LYS A 667 -0.34 23.68 -14.96
CA LYS A 667 -0.05 23.82 -13.52
C LYS A 667 1.44 24.10 -13.29
N LEU A 668 1.86 25.33 -13.61
CA LEU A 668 3.26 25.76 -13.52
C LEU A 668 3.85 25.60 -12.11
N ASP A 669 3.13 26.04 -11.07
CA ASP A 669 3.62 25.98 -9.68
C ASP A 669 3.82 24.53 -9.20
N ASP A 670 2.88 23.64 -9.54
CA ASP A 670 2.98 22.22 -9.17
C ASP A 670 4.18 21.54 -9.87
N LEU A 671 4.47 21.90 -11.13
CA LEU A 671 5.66 21.44 -11.85
C LEU A 671 6.96 21.97 -11.22
N GLN A 672 6.99 23.24 -10.81
CA GLN A 672 8.15 23.82 -10.13
C GLN A 672 8.44 23.11 -8.80
N ASN A 673 7.41 22.89 -7.98
CA ASN A 673 7.54 22.14 -6.73
C ASN A 673 8.06 20.71 -6.98
N MET A 674 7.57 20.07 -8.03
CA MET A 674 8.02 18.74 -8.43
C MET A 674 9.50 18.73 -8.87
N ALA A 675 9.94 19.72 -9.64
CA ALA A 675 11.34 19.89 -10.02
C ALA A 675 12.24 20.14 -8.80
N GLU A 676 11.79 20.94 -7.84
CA GLU A 676 12.51 21.19 -6.58
C GLU A 676 12.64 19.93 -5.71
N GLY A 677 11.57 19.15 -5.61
CA GLY A 677 11.60 17.87 -4.89
C GLY A 677 12.56 16.89 -5.53
N LEU A 678 12.51 16.77 -6.86
CA LEU A 678 13.35 15.84 -7.61
C LEU A 678 14.83 16.25 -7.61
N ALA A 679 15.13 17.55 -7.57
CA ALA A 679 16.49 18.05 -7.41
C ALA A 679 17.13 17.67 -6.06
N LYS A 680 16.33 17.30 -5.06
CA LYS A 680 16.77 16.81 -3.74
C LYS A 680 16.76 15.28 -3.63
N HIS A 681 16.51 14.56 -4.72
CA HIS A 681 16.46 13.10 -4.71
C HIS A 681 17.82 12.51 -4.28
N PRO A 682 17.86 11.48 -3.42
CA PRO A 682 19.11 10.92 -2.89
C PRO A 682 20.05 10.34 -3.96
N ASP A 683 19.49 9.93 -5.09
CA ASP A 683 20.21 9.49 -6.29
C ASP A 683 20.04 10.51 -7.43
N PRO A 684 21.00 11.44 -7.62
CA PRO A 684 20.92 12.48 -8.63
C PRO A 684 21.01 11.95 -10.06
N GLU A 685 21.78 10.89 -10.30
CA GLU A 685 21.95 10.31 -11.64
C GLU A 685 20.64 9.67 -12.12
N LYS A 686 19.95 8.93 -11.22
CA LYS A 686 18.63 8.37 -11.52
C LYS A 686 17.56 9.45 -11.73
N ALA A 687 17.63 10.56 -10.98
CA ALA A 687 16.65 11.64 -11.03
C ALA A 687 16.85 12.63 -12.21
N ARG A 688 18.10 12.78 -12.68
CA ARG A 688 18.50 13.80 -13.68
C ARG A 688 17.67 13.77 -14.98
N PRO A 689 17.40 12.61 -15.62
CA PRO A 689 16.58 12.58 -16.84
C PRO A 689 15.17 13.17 -16.61
N TYR A 690 14.53 12.79 -15.52
CA TYR A 690 13.19 13.28 -15.16
C TYR A 690 13.21 14.76 -14.79
N LEU A 691 14.26 15.23 -14.12
CA LEU A 691 14.40 16.64 -13.75
C LEU A 691 14.56 17.52 -14.99
N ASN A 692 15.41 17.10 -15.92
CA ASN A 692 15.58 17.77 -17.21
C ASN A 692 14.26 17.81 -17.99
N PHE A 693 13.54 16.69 -18.05
CA PHE A 693 12.23 16.64 -18.70
C PHE A 693 11.23 17.63 -18.09
N ILE A 694 11.09 17.65 -16.76
CA ILE A 694 10.17 18.56 -16.06
C ILE A 694 10.58 20.02 -16.26
N ARG A 695 11.88 20.34 -16.23
CA ARG A 695 12.39 21.69 -16.50
C ARG A 695 12.11 22.14 -17.93
N GLY A 696 12.20 21.23 -18.90
CA GLY A 696 11.76 21.48 -20.27
C GLY A 696 10.29 21.88 -20.32
N LEU A 697 9.41 21.10 -19.69
CA LEU A 697 7.97 21.39 -19.63
C LEU A 697 7.67 22.74 -18.93
N ILE A 698 8.42 23.08 -17.88
CA ILE A 698 8.32 24.38 -17.20
C ILE A 698 8.72 25.53 -18.15
N ALA A 699 9.81 25.37 -18.89
CA ALA A 699 10.29 26.37 -19.83
C ALA A 699 9.28 26.59 -20.98
N GLU A 700 8.64 25.52 -21.45
CA GLU A 700 7.54 25.62 -22.43
C GLU A 700 6.34 26.41 -21.90
N LEU A 701 5.89 26.15 -20.67
CA LEU A 701 4.81 26.92 -20.05
C LEU A 701 5.17 28.40 -19.79
N ARG A 702 6.47 28.71 -19.72
CA ARG A 702 7.00 30.08 -19.62
C ARG A 702 7.26 30.72 -20.99
N GLU A 703 6.92 30.03 -22.08
CA GLU A 703 7.14 30.49 -23.46
C GLU A 703 8.64 30.75 -23.76
N ASN A 704 9.54 29.96 -23.16
CA ASN A 704 10.98 30.02 -23.38
C ASN A 704 11.49 28.78 -24.14
N PRO A 705 11.38 28.76 -25.49
CA PRO A 705 11.72 27.57 -26.29
C PRO A 705 13.22 27.23 -26.26
N THR A 706 14.10 28.22 -26.11
CA THR A 706 15.55 27.97 -26.02
C THR A 706 15.89 27.17 -24.77
N GLU A 707 15.37 27.60 -23.62
CA GLU A 707 15.57 26.87 -22.35
C GLU A 707 14.90 25.49 -22.38
N ALA A 708 13.76 25.35 -23.05
CA ALA A 708 13.12 24.04 -23.22
C ALA A 708 14.03 23.07 -24.01
N MET A 709 14.60 23.53 -25.14
CA MET A 709 15.53 22.73 -25.95
C MET A 709 16.78 22.34 -25.18
N ASP A 710 17.39 23.26 -24.42
CA ASP A 710 18.57 22.98 -23.59
C ASP A 710 18.33 21.88 -22.56
N ASN A 711 17.09 21.76 -22.06
CA ASN A 711 16.70 20.71 -21.12
C ASN A 711 16.34 19.38 -21.79
N TYR A 712 15.83 19.40 -23.04
CA TYR A 712 15.50 18.18 -23.77
C TYR A 712 16.68 17.52 -24.48
N GLN A 713 17.66 18.30 -24.95
CA GLN A 713 18.81 17.78 -25.69
C GLN A 713 19.60 16.69 -24.93
N PRO A 714 19.87 16.81 -23.61
CA PRO A 714 20.54 15.74 -22.86
C PRO A 714 19.74 14.44 -22.77
N LEU A 715 18.43 14.45 -23.05
CA LEU A 715 17.58 13.25 -23.01
C LEU A 715 17.67 12.41 -24.29
N LEU A 716 18.40 12.90 -25.30
CA LEU A 716 18.67 12.20 -26.56
C LEU A 716 19.89 11.27 -26.48
N GLU A 717 20.62 11.28 -25.36
CA GLU A 717 21.73 10.36 -25.11
C GLU A 717 21.24 8.89 -25.03
N GLU A 718 22.09 7.96 -25.47
CA GLU A 718 21.75 6.53 -25.56
C GLU A 718 21.41 5.95 -24.17
N GLY A 719 20.24 5.31 -24.04
CA GLY A 719 19.77 4.69 -22.79
C GLY A 719 18.90 5.59 -21.89
N SER A 720 18.59 6.82 -22.29
CA SER A 720 17.64 7.68 -21.58
C SER A 720 16.20 7.12 -21.63
N PRO A 721 15.48 7.06 -20.49
CA PRO A 721 14.11 6.55 -20.45
C PRO A 721 13.07 7.53 -21.03
N LEU A 722 13.47 8.76 -21.36
CA LEU A 722 12.59 9.85 -21.80
C LEU A 722 12.92 10.37 -23.20
N THR A 723 13.70 9.61 -23.98
CA THR A 723 14.10 10.00 -25.34
C THR A 723 12.90 10.23 -26.26
N GLU A 724 11.90 9.33 -26.23
CA GLU A 724 10.70 9.49 -27.05
C GLU A 724 9.90 10.74 -26.64
N ASP A 725 9.73 10.99 -25.33
CA ASP A 725 9.04 12.19 -24.83
C ASP A 725 9.76 13.48 -25.22
N ALA A 726 11.08 13.50 -25.08
CA ALA A 726 11.91 14.64 -25.47
C ALA A 726 11.80 14.93 -26.96
N LEU A 727 11.89 13.91 -27.82
CA LEU A 727 11.74 14.06 -29.27
C LEU A 727 10.35 14.58 -29.66
N LEU A 728 9.28 14.15 -28.97
CA LEU A 728 7.94 14.67 -29.20
C LEU A 728 7.83 16.17 -28.88
N GLN A 729 8.41 16.60 -27.75
CA GLN A 729 8.42 18.03 -27.40
C GLN A 729 9.31 18.84 -28.35
N ILE A 730 10.49 18.33 -28.71
CA ILE A 730 11.38 18.98 -29.68
C ILE A 730 10.69 19.13 -31.04
N ALA A 731 10.01 18.09 -31.53
CA ALA A 731 9.27 18.16 -32.79
C ALA A 731 8.17 19.23 -32.73
N SER A 732 7.37 19.24 -31.66
CA SER A 732 6.32 20.25 -31.43
C SER A 732 6.88 21.68 -31.40
N LEU A 733 7.93 21.92 -30.61
CA LEU A 733 8.56 23.23 -30.49
C LEU A 733 9.18 23.70 -31.81
N SER A 734 9.85 22.80 -32.53
CA SER A 734 10.48 23.11 -33.82
C SER A 734 9.44 23.47 -34.87
N LEU A 735 8.33 22.72 -34.94
CA LEU A 735 7.21 23.03 -35.83
C LEU A 735 6.58 24.39 -35.52
N ASN A 736 6.36 24.70 -34.24
CA ASN A 736 5.80 25.99 -33.81
C ASN A 736 6.75 27.17 -34.09
N ALA A 737 8.07 26.93 -34.00
CA ALA A 737 9.09 27.93 -34.30
C ALA A 737 9.38 28.08 -35.81
N GLY A 738 8.84 27.20 -36.66
CA GLY A 738 9.17 27.13 -38.09
C GLY A 738 10.59 26.58 -38.37
N ASP A 739 11.22 25.94 -37.38
CA ASP A 739 12.50 25.25 -37.53
C ASP A 739 12.28 23.88 -38.15
N VAL A 740 12.17 23.88 -39.47
CA VAL A 740 11.86 22.70 -40.27
C VAL A 740 12.95 21.63 -40.15
N ASP A 741 14.22 22.01 -40.07
CA ASP A 741 15.34 21.07 -40.06
C ASP A 741 15.33 20.22 -38.78
N ASN A 742 15.15 20.86 -37.62
CA ASN A 742 15.04 20.12 -36.35
C ASN A 742 13.74 19.32 -36.24
N ALA A 743 12.63 19.81 -36.80
CA ALA A 743 11.38 19.06 -36.85
C ALA A 743 11.51 17.76 -37.69
N ILE A 744 12.21 17.82 -38.82
CA ILE A 744 12.52 16.64 -39.66
C ILE A 744 13.37 15.65 -38.89
N LEU A 745 14.47 16.09 -38.27
CA LEU A 745 15.37 15.21 -37.52
C LEU A 745 14.64 14.52 -36.37
N ALA A 746 13.83 15.26 -35.61
CA ALA A 746 13.06 14.71 -34.50
C ALA A 746 12.05 13.65 -34.97
N LEU A 747 11.29 13.94 -36.04
CA LEU A 747 10.33 12.99 -36.61
C LEU A 747 10.99 11.79 -37.28
N ASP A 748 12.17 11.95 -37.88
CA ASP A 748 12.96 10.85 -38.43
C ASP A 748 13.41 9.89 -37.31
N CYS A 749 13.97 10.43 -36.23
CA CYS A 749 14.33 9.66 -35.03
C CYS A 749 13.10 8.95 -34.42
N LEU A 750 11.98 9.65 -34.28
CA LEU A 750 10.71 9.06 -33.82
C LEU A 750 10.25 7.94 -34.75
N SER A 751 10.36 8.10 -36.06
CA SER A 751 10.01 7.06 -37.04
C SER A 751 10.91 5.81 -36.95
N GLY A 752 12.16 6.00 -36.49
CA GLY A 752 13.09 4.93 -36.17
C GLY A 752 12.71 4.18 -34.89
N ILE A 753 12.18 4.88 -33.88
CA ILE A 753 11.61 4.28 -32.67
C ILE A 753 10.33 3.51 -33.01
N SER A 754 9.50 4.09 -33.90
CA SER A 754 8.23 3.48 -34.24
C SER A 754 7.61 3.87 -35.58
N PRO A 755 7.03 2.89 -36.33
CA PRO A 755 6.38 3.14 -37.60
C PRO A 755 5.23 4.15 -37.57
N ALA A 756 4.53 4.33 -36.45
CA ALA A 756 3.38 5.23 -36.39
C ALA A 756 3.72 6.72 -36.48
N TYR A 757 5.00 7.07 -36.36
CA TYR A 757 5.47 8.42 -36.63
C TYR A 757 5.79 8.64 -38.11
N LEU A 758 5.77 7.59 -38.94
CA LEU A 758 5.97 7.71 -40.39
C LEU A 758 4.89 8.56 -41.07
N PRO A 759 3.58 8.46 -40.76
CA PRO A 759 2.59 9.34 -41.38
C PRO A 759 2.78 10.83 -41.00
N PRO A 760 2.94 11.24 -39.73
CA PRO A 760 3.28 12.62 -39.38
C PRO A 760 4.61 13.11 -40.00
N TYR A 761 5.61 12.24 -40.08
CA TYR A 761 6.87 12.55 -40.75
C TYR A 761 6.66 12.78 -42.26
N GLY A 762 5.87 11.92 -42.90
CA GLY A 762 5.44 12.06 -44.29
C GLY A 762 4.64 13.34 -44.54
N ASP A 763 3.75 13.72 -43.62
CA ASP A 763 2.97 14.97 -43.70
C ASP A 763 3.91 16.19 -43.70
N LEU A 764 4.93 16.20 -42.83
CA LEU A 764 5.94 17.27 -42.78
C LEU A 764 6.78 17.31 -44.06
N LEU A 765 7.27 16.15 -44.53
CA LEU A 765 8.04 16.04 -45.78
C LEU A 765 7.22 16.51 -46.99
N LYS A 766 5.91 16.22 -47.02
CA LYS A 766 4.98 16.73 -48.04
C LYS A 766 4.90 18.26 -47.98
N ALA A 767 4.70 18.83 -46.79
CA ALA A 767 4.56 20.27 -46.61
C ALA A 767 5.78 21.07 -47.10
N ILE A 768 6.97 20.47 -47.06
CA ILE A 768 8.23 21.09 -47.51
C ILE A 768 8.63 20.71 -48.94
N GLY A 769 7.77 19.97 -49.67
CA GLY A 769 7.97 19.61 -51.07
C GLY A 769 8.85 18.37 -51.32
N ARG A 770 9.21 17.60 -50.30
CA ARG A 770 9.92 16.31 -50.42
C ARG A 770 8.92 15.17 -50.69
N PHE A 771 8.26 15.24 -51.84
CA PHE A 771 7.16 14.34 -52.21
C PHE A 771 7.57 12.86 -52.27
N GLU A 772 8.75 12.53 -52.81
CA GLU A 772 9.22 11.15 -52.92
C GLU A 772 9.44 10.50 -51.54
N ASP A 773 10.05 11.23 -50.61
CA ASP A 773 10.29 10.75 -49.25
C ASP A 773 8.98 10.62 -48.46
N ALA A 774 8.04 11.57 -48.64
CA ALA A 774 6.71 11.49 -48.05
C ALA A 774 5.94 10.25 -48.53
N PHE A 775 5.96 9.98 -49.83
CA PHE A 775 5.34 8.79 -50.42
C PHE A 775 5.94 7.49 -49.86
N ASN A 776 7.28 7.45 -49.71
CA ASN A 776 7.98 6.32 -49.11
C ASN A 776 7.59 6.11 -47.63
N CYS A 777 7.38 7.18 -46.87
CA CYS A 777 6.92 7.08 -45.48
C CYS A 777 5.54 6.44 -45.37
N TYR A 778 4.55 6.91 -46.15
CA TYR A 778 3.20 6.33 -46.14
C TYR A 778 3.19 4.89 -46.66
N ASN A 779 3.94 4.57 -47.71
CA ASN A 779 4.03 3.19 -48.22
C ASN A 779 4.71 2.25 -47.22
N ARG A 780 5.79 2.70 -46.57
CA ARG A 780 6.45 1.92 -45.52
C ARG A 780 5.51 1.67 -44.34
N TYR A 781 4.72 2.67 -43.95
CA TYR A 781 3.70 2.52 -42.92
C TYR A 781 2.59 1.54 -43.34
N LEU A 782 1.98 1.73 -44.52
CA LEU A 782 0.92 0.87 -45.04
C LEU A 782 1.41 -0.55 -45.39
N GLY A 783 2.71 -0.74 -45.64
CA GLY A 783 3.30 -2.08 -45.76
C GLY A 783 3.27 -2.85 -44.44
N MET A 784 3.31 -2.15 -43.29
CA MET A 784 3.19 -2.73 -41.96
C MET A 784 1.74 -2.72 -41.45
N VAL A 785 0.95 -1.75 -41.89
CA VAL A 785 -0.44 -1.51 -41.49
C VAL A 785 -1.33 -1.35 -42.73
N PRO A 786 -1.61 -2.44 -43.49
CA PRO A 786 -2.24 -2.36 -44.82
C PRO A 786 -3.68 -1.86 -44.82
N ASP A 787 -4.27 -1.78 -43.64
CA ASP A 787 -5.70 -1.69 -43.41
C ASP A 787 -6.10 -0.42 -42.65
N ASP A 788 -5.17 0.52 -42.44
CA ASP A 788 -5.43 1.81 -41.78
C ASP A 788 -6.13 2.80 -42.74
N PRO A 789 -7.43 3.10 -42.54
CA PRO A 789 -8.17 3.96 -43.44
C PRO A 789 -7.66 5.42 -43.42
N SER A 790 -7.12 5.88 -42.28
CA SER A 790 -6.61 7.26 -42.13
C SER A 790 -5.33 7.45 -42.93
N ALA A 791 -4.39 6.51 -42.81
CA ALA A 791 -3.15 6.56 -43.59
C ALA A 791 -3.40 6.32 -45.09
N MET A 792 -4.35 5.44 -45.45
CA MET A 792 -4.78 5.26 -46.84
C MET A 792 -5.41 6.55 -47.40
N MET A 793 -6.24 7.24 -46.61
CA MET A 793 -6.84 8.51 -47.01
C MET A 793 -5.76 9.58 -47.25
N ARG A 794 -4.79 9.70 -46.33
CA ARG A 794 -3.66 10.63 -46.45
C ARG A 794 -2.84 10.37 -47.71
N LEU A 795 -2.52 9.10 -47.99
CA LEU A 795 -1.79 8.72 -49.20
C LEU A 795 -2.64 8.93 -50.48
N ALA A 796 -3.95 8.66 -50.44
CA ALA A 796 -4.83 8.87 -51.58
C ALA A 796 -4.93 10.36 -51.96
N MET A 797 -5.10 11.23 -50.95
CA MET A 797 -5.07 12.69 -51.12
C MET A 797 -3.71 13.16 -51.65
N PHE A 798 -2.61 12.63 -51.11
CA PHE A 798 -1.26 12.90 -51.62
C PHE A 798 -1.12 12.52 -53.11
N CYS A 799 -1.57 11.32 -53.50
CA CYS A 799 -1.52 10.85 -54.88
C CYS A 799 -2.36 11.74 -55.82
N GLN A 800 -3.52 12.20 -55.35
CA GLN A 800 -4.36 13.14 -56.10
C GLN A 800 -3.68 14.49 -56.30
N GLU A 801 -3.10 15.08 -55.24
CA GLU A 801 -2.32 16.34 -55.31
C GLU A 801 -1.11 16.21 -56.24
N ALA A 802 -0.46 15.05 -56.26
CA ALA A 802 0.69 14.74 -57.11
C ALA A 802 0.33 14.36 -58.56
N GLY A 803 -0.97 14.30 -58.92
CA GLY A 803 -1.44 13.91 -60.25
C GLY A 803 -1.43 12.40 -60.55
N ILE A 804 -1.13 11.57 -59.57
CA ILE A 804 -1.10 10.09 -59.64
C ILE A 804 -2.54 9.56 -59.49
N THR A 805 -3.35 9.82 -60.52
CA THR A 805 -4.81 9.61 -60.53
C THR A 805 -5.20 8.15 -60.27
N ASP A 806 -4.48 7.20 -60.87
CA ASP A 806 -4.81 5.77 -60.74
C ASP A 806 -4.50 5.23 -59.34
N GLY A 807 -3.39 5.66 -58.73
CA GLY A 807 -3.02 5.29 -57.36
C GLY A 807 -3.98 5.88 -56.32
N ALA A 808 -4.42 7.12 -56.52
CA ALA A 808 -5.44 7.74 -55.67
C ALA A 808 -6.78 7.00 -55.76
N ARG A 809 -7.21 6.64 -56.99
CA ARG A 809 -8.45 5.88 -57.24
C ARG A 809 -8.43 4.52 -56.53
N GLU A 810 -7.33 3.78 -56.63
CA GLU A 810 -7.19 2.47 -55.98
C GLU A 810 -7.34 2.58 -54.45
N LEU A 811 -6.68 3.56 -53.83
CA LEU A 811 -6.74 3.75 -52.38
C LEU A 811 -8.14 4.15 -51.91
N PHE A 812 -8.83 5.07 -52.59
CA PHE A 812 -10.22 5.43 -52.25
C PHE A 812 -11.18 4.25 -52.40
N GLN A 813 -11.02 3.43 -53.45
CA GLN A 813 -11.82 2.23 -53.64
C GLN A 813 -11.57 1.20 -52.54
N ARG A 814 -10.32 1.01 -52.11
CA ARG A 814 -9.98 0.11 -51.00
C ARG A 814 -10.55 0.61 -49.66
N ILE A 815 -10.61 1.93 -49.43
CA ILE A 815 -11.28 2.51 -48.26
C ILE A 815 -12.79 2.20 -48.31
N LEU A 816 -13.46 2.47 -49.43
CA LEU A 816 -14.90 2.24 -49.62
C LEU A 816 -15.28 0.75 -49.61
N ALA A 817 -14.38 -0.14 -50.01
CA ALA A 817 -14.59 -1.59 -49.90
C ALA A 817 -14.70 -2.06 -48.44
N LYS A 818 -14.11 -1.32 -47.49
CA LYS A 818 -14.16 -1.63 -46.06
C LYS A 818 -15.19 -0.81 -45.31
N ASP A 819 -15.34 0.45 -45.68
CA ASP A 819 -16.34 1.37 -45.14
C ASP A 819 -17.14 2.01 -46.30
N PRO A 820 -18.21 1.34 -46.77
CA PRO A 820 -19.04 1.84 -47.87
C PRO A 820 -19.77 3.15 -47.56
N GLN A 821 -19.80 3.61 -46.29
CA GLN A 821 -20.44 4.86 -45.88
C GLN A 821 -19.45 6.02 -45.76
N ASN A 822 -18.17 5.83 -46.12
CA ASN A 822 -17.16 6.87 -46.04
C ASN A 822 -17.41 8.01 -47.05
N SER A 823 -18.20 9.00 -46.64
CA SER A 823 -18.61 10.13 -47.47
C SER A 823 -17.45 10.96 -48.04
N ALA A 824 -16.32 11.05 -47.33
CA ALA A 824 -15.13 11.74 -47.79
C ALA A 824 -14.43 10.98 -48.94
N ALA A 825 -14.21 9.67 -48.79
CA ALA A 825 -13.60 8.85 -49.84
C ALA A 825 -14.47 8.81 -51.10
N GLN A 826 -15.79 8.72 -50.94
CA GLN A 826 -16.73 8.75 -52.08
C GLN A 826 -16.64 10.08 -52.84
N ARG A 827 -16.62 11.20 -52.12
CA ARG A 827 -16.52 12.54 -52.73
C ARG A 827 -15.23 12.70 -53.53
N PHE A 828 -14.08 12.34 -52.97
CA PHE A 828 -12.79 12.45 -53.67
C PHE A 828 -12.70 11.50 -54.88
N LEU A 829 -13.30 10.31 -54.79
CA LEU A 829 -13.41 9.39 -55.92
C LEU A 829 -14.27 9.97 -57.05
N ASP A 830 -15.39 10.61 -56.72
CA ASP A 830 -16.27 11.27 -57.69
C ASP A 830 -15.58 12.48 -58.37
N GLU A 831 -14.82 13.28 -57.60
CA GLU A 831 -14.02 14.40 -58.13
C GLU A 831 -12.95 13.90 -59.13
N LEU A 832 -12.24 12.80 -58.82
CA LEU A 832 -11.28 12.18 -59.73
C LEU A 832 -11.93 11.66 -61.02
N ASN A 833 -13.15 11.11 -60.93
CA ASN A 833 -13.90 10.60 -62.08
C ASN A 833 -14.45 11.74 -62.98
N LEU A 834 -14.74 12.91 -62.40
CA LEU A 834 -15.16 14.11 -63.15
C LEU A 834 -13.99 14.82 -63.84
N SER A 835 -12.77 14.69 -63.31
CA SER A 835 -11.54 15.28 -63.88
C SER A 835 -10.85 14.46 -64.98
N ALA A 836 -11.33 13.23 -65.27
CA ALA A 836 -10.79 12.41 -66.36
C ALA A 836 -11.26 12.98 -67.73
N PRO A 837 -10.36 13.15 -68.73
CA PRO A 837 -10.81 13.53 -70.07
C PRO A 837 -11.71 12.45 -70.65
N ILE A 838 -12.90 12.84 -71.10
CA ILE A 838 -13.80 11.99 -71.89
C ILE A 838 -13.08 11.71 -73.22
N ASN A 839 -12.37 10.59 -73.30
CA ASN A 839 -11.90 10.04 -74.58
C ASN A 839 -13.10 9.37 -75.27
N THR A 840 -13.56 10.00 -76.35
CA THR A 840 -14.43 9.41 -77.38
C THR A 840 -13.74 8.28 -78.14
#